data_AF-A0ABD7L6K6-F1
#
_entry.id   AF-A0ABD7L6K6-F1
#
_cell.length_a   1.000
_cell.length_b   1.000
_cell.length_c   1.000
_cell.angle_alpha   90.00
_cell.angle_beta   90.00
_cell.angle_gamma   90.00
#
_symmetry.space_group_name_H-M   'P 1'
#
loop_
_entity.id
_entity.type
_entity.pdbx_description
1 polymer ?
#
loop_
_entity_poly.entity_id
_entity_poly.type
_entity_poly.pdbx_seq_one_letter_code
_entity_poly.pdbx_strand_id
1 'polypeptide(L)'
;MSATLLSNAEQQFFDSNGKPLAGGSVYFYIPNTTTLKNTWQDSAQTILNTNPVILDAAGRAIIWGSGAYRQVVYDQFGNLVWDRITQDANSALSGALTDDVFTAPQDFTPGTSTTLTLTSDPGSIENTWIFFDGVYQADNQVQSLEFPTLTFSSPIPEGVSTVTVKIGNTIAIGTPGSGTVKDSSVAAGSKLYNRINDLIDVRDFGAKGDGTTDDTAAIQTAINYAQSKWKTDFWSTYVPKVYIPSGVYNVKGIVISYPIHLYGDGQNGTTLDLIDGSNASVISISDMSETLSGSDIGNIMPIISDMSLGCNSSGQLAGGAFRGISLSDSSVPVGTSYHGGAEIRNVNIRAATQYAIYIGTNRNNGRIANVRTLYSQADGVFSNGYDWRVEDSDFGNAQGSGANGFTQNSGGATEMVNCNLFFNNASGLFLASGVNASCLFTNCYFDTNFNHGVAISGSFGDIVSHSFSNCLWRDNSQAGDNSYDHINIVNMTQVTIDAATFVVNIPSKQPRYLVNTANVNRVVFNATFEQNDTPNVPYHTAITNNFLNLALVGCENTSIGLMGNKTVGLNGLSGPNFDYYDAGSVSGERRWRTNVSGSVWHLQATDDAGATTAEVLNVTRTGTTPVSINTIPVKPITDNAFPLGDASHRWTIVYATTGTINTSDENEKTDIAPIDDALLDAWAEVDYFTFKFKDSVAAKGTAARTHFGMMAQRVRDAFAKHGIDGRKYGVLCYDEWPEEPEVVDKEGKVIRTAVKGGARWGVRYDQAMILEAALLRRELNSLKAK
;
A
#
# COMPACT_ATOMS: atom_id res chain seq x y z
N MET A 1 -61.89 -31.55 -46.63
CA MET A 1 -61.27 -32.82 -46.20
C MET A 1 -60.10 -33.13 -47.12
N SER A 2 -58.90 -33.35 -46.58
CA SER A 2 -57.74 -33.89 -47.30
C SER A 2 -57.67 -35.40 -47.07
N ALA A 3 -57.40 -36.18 -48.13
CA ALA A 3 -57.23 -37.63 -48.02
C ALA A 3 -56.05 -38.00 -47.11
N THR A 4 -56.21 -39.09 -46.34
CA THR A 4 -55.21 -39.63 -45.40
C THR A 4 -54.66 -40.97 -45.88
N LEU A 5 -53.42 -41.27 -45.49
CA LEU A 5 -52.68 -42.49 -45.85
C LEU A 5 -53.35 -43.72 -45.19
N LEU A 6 -53.62 -44.79 -45.94
CA LEU A 6 -54.05 -46.07 -45.37
C LEU A 6 -52.81 -46.82 -44.84
N SER A 7 -52.75 -47.08 -43.55
CA SER A 7 -51.66 -47.87 -42.95
C SER A 7 -51.68 -49.30 -43.45
N ASN A 8 -50.51 -49.88 -43.71
CA ASN A 8 -50.40 -51.29 -44.07
C ASN A 8 -50.75 -52.19 -42.85
N ALA A 9 -51.54 -53.25 -43.05
CA ALA A 9 -52.16 -54.01 -41.96
C ALA A 9 -51.24 -55.07 -41.31
N GLU A 10 -50.01 -55.26 -41.82
CA GLU A 10 -49.04 -56.21 -41.28
C GLU A 10 -48.05 -55.53 -40.32
N GLN A 11 -47.99 -56.00 -39.08
CA GLN A 11 -47.02 -55.54 -38.08
C GLN A 11 -45.76 -56.43 -38.15
N GLN A 12 -44.58 -55.80 -38.25
CA GLN A 12 -43.28 -56.50 -38.24
C GLN A 12 -42.60 -56.35 -36.88
N PHE A 13 -42.04 -57.44 -36.37
CA PHE A 13 -41.28 -57.50 -35.13
C PHE A 13 -39.82 -57.84 -35.43
N PHE A 14 -38.92 -57.35 -34.58
CA PHE A 14 -37.48 -57.50 -34.73
C PHE A 14 -36.87 -58.09 -33.46
N ASP A 15 -35.77 -58.82 -33.61
CA ASP A 15 -34.94 -59.28 -32.49
C ASP A 15 -34.14 -58.11 -31.87
N SER A 16 -33.44 -58.40 -30.78
CA SER A 16 -32.61 -57.41 -30.06
C SER A 16 -31.43 -56.85 -30.90
N ASN A 17 -31.13 -57.46 -32.04
CA ASN A 17 -30.11 -57.00 -32.99
C ASN A 17 -30.71 -56.31 -34.22
N GLY A 18 -32.03 -56.08 -34.24
CA GLY A 18 -32.74 -55.40 -35.33
C GLY A 18 -33.01 -56.26 -36.57
N LYS A 19 -32.83 -57.59 -36.51
CA LYS A 19 -33.22 -58.50 -37.60
C LYS A 19 -34.69 -58.89 -37.45
N PRO A 20 -35.44 -59.15 -38.55
CA PRO A 20 -36.82 -59.58 -38.44
C PRO A 20 -36.95 -60.86 -37.62
N LEU A 21 -37.93 -60.89 -36.72
CA LEU A 21 -38.11 -61.96 -35.74
C LEU A 21 -38.80 -63.18 -36.37
N ALA A 22 -38.11 -63.82 -37.30
CA ALA A 22 -38.61 -64.96 -38.06
C ALA A 22 -39.00 -66.13 -37.12
N GLY A 23 -40.26 -66.60 -37.22
CA GLY A 23 -40.76 -67.70 -36.40
C GLY A 23 -40.95 -67.38 -34.91
N GLY A 24 -40.85 -66.10 -34.51
CA GLY A 24 -41.18 -65.66 -33.16
C GLY A 24 -42.67 -65.75 -32.84
N SER A 25 -43.01 -65.52 -31.57
CA SER A 25 -44.40 -65.60 -31.09
C SER A 25 -44.78 -64.36 -30.27
N VAL A 26 -46.00 -63.85 -30.47
CA VAL A 26 -46.51 -62.65 -29.80
C VAL A 26 -47.77 -62.99 -29.02
N TYR A 27 -47.69 -62.87 -27.69
CA TYR A 27 -48.82 -63.00 -26.80
C TYR A 27 -49.48 -61.65 -26.54
N PHE A 28 -50.80 -61.69 -26.43
CA PHE A 28 -51.61 -60.54 -26.06
C PHE A 28 -52.44 -60.86 -24.83
N TYR A 29 -52.31 -60.02 -23.80
CA TYR A 29 -53.04 -60.16 -22.55
C TYR A 29 -53.85 -58.90 -22.24
N ILE A 30 -54.82 -59.05 -21.35
CA ILE A 30 -55.41 -57.90 -20.65
C ILE A 30 -54.27 -57.18 -19.90
N PRO A 31 -54.18 -55.84 -19.95
CA PRO A 31 -53.12 -55.10 -19.27
C PRO A 31 -52.91 -55.53 -17.82
N ASN A 32 -51.64 -55.68 -17.42
CA ASN A 32 -51.22 -56.07 -16.06
C ASN A 32 -51.71 -57.46 -15.58
N THR A 33 -52.21 -58.32 -16.46
CA THR A 33 -52.56 -59.71 -16.12
C THR A 33 -51.81 -60.70 -17.01
N THR A 34 -52.05 -61.99 -16.78
CA THR A 34 -51.67 -63.11 -17.66
C THR A 34 -52.88 -63.70 -18.39
N THR A 35 -54.03 -63.02 -18.35
CA THR A 35 -55.26 -63.43 -19.03
C THR A 35 -55.18 -63.06 -20.51
N LEU A 36 -55.24 -64.04 -21.40
CA LEU A 36 -55.15 -63.82 -22.84
C LEU A 36 -56.30 -62.91 -23.31
N LYS A 37 -55.98 -61.95 -24.17
CA LYS A 37 -56.95 -61.05 -24.81
C LYS A 37 -56.96 -61.30 -26.30
N ASN A 38 -58.16 -61.34 -26.87
CA ASN A 38 -58.37 -61.61 -28.30
C ASN A 38 -57.75 -60.51 -29.17
N THR A 39 -57.16 -60.94 -30.28
CA THR A 39 -56.73 -60.12 -31.41
C THR A 39 -57.25 -60.75 -32.69
N TRP A 40 -57.28 -60.02 -33.80
CA TRP A 40 -57.95 -60.44 -35.04
C TRP A 40 -57.08 -60.21 -36.28
N GLN A 41 -57.35 -60.98 -37.33
CA GLN A 41 -56.69 -60.87 -38.64
C GLN A 41 -57.35 -59.83 -39.54
N ASP A 42 -58.50 -59.29 -39.15
CA ASP A 42 -59.24 -58.29 -39.90
C ASP A 42 -59.75 -57.14 -39.00
N SER A 43 -59.91 -55.95 -39.57
CA SER A 43 -60.38 -54.77 -38.84
C SER A 43 -61.84 -54.88 -38.38
N ALA A 44 -62.63 -55.78 -39.00
CA ALA A 44 -64.01 -56.06 -38.61
C ALA A 44 -64.12 -57.01 -37.39
N GLN A 45 -62.99 -57.50 -36.86
CA GLN A 45 -62.92 -58.40 -35.71
C GLN A 45 -63.68 -59.72 -35.92
N THR A 46 -63.72 -60.23 -37.15
CA THR A 46 -64.47 -61.46 -37.48
C THR A 46 -63.59 -62.70 -37.53
N ILE A 47 -62.28 -62.54 -37.80
CA ILE A 47 -61.32 -63.64 -37.89
C ILE A 47 -60.34 -63.55 -36.73
N LEU A 48 -60.45 -64.46 -35.76
CA LEU A 48 -59.63 -64.44 -34.56
C LEU A 48 -58.19 -64.92 -34.85
N ASN A 49 -57.20 -64.22 -34.31
CA ASN A 49 -55.81 -64.69 -34.26
C ASN A 49 -55.63 -65.80 -33.21
N THR A 50 -54.68 -66.69 -33.45
CA THR A 50 -54.19 -67.57 -32.38
C THR A 50 -53.47 -66.74 -31.30
N ASN A 51 -53.46 -67.21 -30.06
CA ASN A 51 -52.69 -66.58 -28.99
C ASN A 51 -51.79 -67.64 -28.33
N PRO A 52 -50.47 -67.64 -28.64
CA PRO A 52 -49.75 -66.56 -29.29
C PRO A 52 -50.00 -66.47 -30.81
N VAL A 53 -49.79 -65.27 -31.36
CA VAL A 53 -49.71 -65.02 -32.80
C VAL A 53 -48.32 -65.45 -33.26
N ILE A 54 -48.25 -66.34 -34.24
CA ILE A 54 -46.97 -66.83 -34.78
C ILE A 54 -46.55 -65.94 -35.95
N LEU A 55 -45.29 -65.50 -35.95
CA LEU A 55 -44.73 -64.61 -36.96
C LEU A 55 -44.21 -65.39 -38.18
N ASP A 56 -44.37 -64.81 -39.37
CA ASP A 56 -43.84 -65.39 -40.62
C ASP A 56 -42.30 -65.37 -40.69
N ALA A 57 -41.72 -65.86 -41.78
CA ALA A 57 -40.26 -65.87 -41.99
C ALA A 57 -39.63 -64.47 -42.08
N ALA A 58 -40.45 -63.43 -42.22
CA ALA A 58 -40.04 -62.04 -42.19
C ALA A 58 -40.43 -61.35 -40.86
N GLY A 59 -40.82 -62.10 -39.82
CA GLY A 59 -41.17 -61.55 -38.51
C GLY A 59 -42.48 -60.76 -38.50
N ARG A 60 -43.41 -61.03 -39.42
CA ARG A 60 -44.66 -60.26 -39.57
C ARG A 60 -45.89 -61.08 -39.21
N ALA A 61 -46.93 -60.38 -38.75
CA ALA A 61 -48.29 -60.90 -38.64
C ALA A 61 -49.32 -59.77 -38.76
N ILE A 62 -50.55 -60.10 -39.19
CA ILE A 62 -51.68 -59.16 -39.16
C ILE A 62 -52.31 -59.23 -37.77
N ILE A 63 -52.31 -58.10 -37.06
CA ILE A 63 -52.78 -58.03 -35.68
C ILE A 63 -53.65 -56.78 -35.51
N TRP A 64 -54.97 -57.00 -35.44
CA TRP A 64 -55.94 -56.01 -35.05
C TRP A 64 -56.35 -56.22 -33.59
N GLY A 65 -56.48 -55.13 -32.84
CA GLY A 65 -56.94 -55.14 -31.45
C GLY A 65 -57.66 -53.85 -31.10
N SER A 66 -58.51 -53.89 -30.08
CA SER A 66 -59.27 -52.73 -29.58
C SER A 66 -58.93 -52.46 -28.10
N GLY A 67 -58.62 -51.20 -27.78
CA GLY A 67 -58.19 -50.75 -26.46
C GLY A 67 -56.76 -51.13 -26.10
N ALA A 68 -56.44 -51.11 -24.80
CA ALA A 68 -55.11 -51.43 -24.30
C ALA A 68 -54.84 -52.95 -24.19
N TYR A 69 -53.60 -53.36 -24.44
CA TYR A 69 -53.10 -54.74 -24.38
C TYR A 69 -51.73 -54.76 -23.69
N ARG A 70 -51.42 -55.83 -22.95
CA ARG A 70 -50.03 -56.19 -22.68
C ARG A 70 -49.54 -57.09 -23.80
N GLN A 71 -48.53 -56.64 -24.53
CA GLN A 71 -47.92 -57.38 -25.63
C GLN A 71 -46.60 -57.98 -25.16
N VAL A 72 -46.48 -59.30 -25.26
CA VAL A 72 -45.29 -60.05 -24.87
C VAL A 72 -44.77 -60.83 -26.07
N VAL A 73 -43.54 -60.55 -26.50
CA VAL A 73 -42.93 -61.12 -27.70
C VAL A 73 -41.79 -62.05 -27.29
N TYR A 74 -41.78 -63.27 -27.82
CA TYR A 74 -40.71 -64.24 -27.66
C TYR A 74 -40.06 -64.57 -29.01
N ASP A 75 -38.77 -64.89 -29.00
CA ASP A 75 -38.06 -65.42 -30.17
C ASP A 75 -38.46 -66.88 -30.46
N GLN A 76 -37.96 -67.43 -31.58
CA GLN A 76 -38.26 -68.82 -31.99
C GLN A 76 -37.76 -69.89 -31.00
N PHE A 77 -36.87 -69.52 -30.08
CA PHE A 77 -36.30 -70.41 -29.05
C PHE A 77 -36.99 -70.24 -27.68
N GLY A 78 -38.00 -69.36 -27.58
CA GLY A 78 -38.76 -69.10 -26.36
C GLY A 78 -38.14 -68.07 -25.42
N ASN A 79 -37.12 -67.32 -25.85
CA ASN A 79 -36.55 -66.23 -25.03
C ASN A 79 -37.37 -64.95 -25.18
N LEU A 80 -37.55 -64.22 -24.08
CA LEU A 80 -38.33 -62.98 -24.06
C LEU A 80 -37.60 -61.85 -24.79
N VAL A 81 -38.28 -61.22 -25.75
CA VAL A 81 -37.77 -60.09 -26.56
C VAL A 81 -38.40 -58.77 -26.11
N TRP A 82 -39.70 -58.74 -25.82
CA TRP A 82 -40.44 -57.51 -25.50
C TRP A 82 -41.62 -57.81 -24.57
N ASP A 83 -41.88 -56.94 -23.59
CA ASP A 83 -43.06 -57.03 -22.70
C ASP A 83 -43.47 -55.63 -22.24
N ARG A 84 -44.51 -55.06 -22.85
CA ARG A 84 -45.02 -53.72 -22.54
C ARG A 84 -46.52 -53.62 -22.79
N ILE A 85 -47.15 -52.58 -22.22
CA ILE A 85 -48.49 -52.16 -22.60
C ILE A 85 -48.44 -51.42 -23.93
N THR A 86 -49.36 -51.75 -24.83
CA THR A 86 -49.64 -51.05 -26.10
C THR A 86 -51.14 -50.74 -26.18
N GLN A 87 -51.54 -49.79 -27.01
CA GLN A 87 -52.93 -49.34 -27.16
C GLN A 87 -53.26 -49.05 -28.62
N ASP A 88 -54.55 -49.04 -28.96
CA ASP A 88 -54.99 -48.69 -30.30
C ASP A 88 -54.62 -47.24 -30.69
N ALA A 89 -54.49 -47.00 -32.00
CA ALA A 89 -54.07 -45.72 -32.56
C ALA A 89 -55.13 -44.61 -32.47
N ASN A 90 -56.34 -44.89 -31.99
CA ASN A 90 -57.46 -43.94 -31.95
C ASN A 90 -57.69 -43.30 -30.56
N SER A 91 -56.90 -43.68 -29.55
CA SER A 91 -57.11 -43.25 -28.16
C SER A 91 -56.64 -41.81 -27.82
N ALA A 92 -56.20 -40.98 -28.78
CA ALA A 92 -55.55 -39.68 -28.49
C ALA A 92 -56.19 -38.42 -29.12
N LEU A 93 -57.29 -38.51 -29.89
CA LEU A 93 -57.88 -37.34 -30.56
C LEU A 93 -59.41 -37.45 -30.71
N SER A 94 -60.19 -37.05 -29.71
CA SER A 94 -61.55 -36.50 -29.93
C SER A 94 -62.12 -35.94 -28.62
N GLY A 95 -62.56 -34.67 -28.61
CA GLY A 95 -63.70 -34.33 -27.74
C GLY A 95 -64.88 -35.14 -28.24
N ALA A 96 -65.49 -35.97 -27.39
CA ALA A 96 -66.66 -36.75 -27.78
C ALA A 96 -67.87 -35.80 -27.84
N LEU A 97 -68.56 -35.77 -28.99
CA LEU A 97 -69.94 -35.32 -29.08
C LEU A 97 -70.80 -36.56 -28.81
N THR A 98 -71.61 -36.53 -27.77
CA THR A 98 -72.54 -37.63 -27.44
C THR A 98 -73.96 -37.21 -27.77
N ASP A 99 -74.75 -38.11 -28.35
CA ASP A 99 -76.14 -37.86 -28.71
C ASP A 99 -77.06 -38.51 -27.66
N ASP A 100 -77.89 -37.71 -27.00
CA ASP A 100 -79.05 -38.19 -26.27
C ASP A 100 -80.25 -38.20 -27.21
N VAL A 101 -80.87 -39.37 -27.42
CA VAL A 101 -82.03 -39.55 -28.30
C VAL A 101 -83.23 -39.95 -27.46
N PHE A 102 -84.29 -39.15 -27.55
CA PHE A 102 -85.57 -39.33 -26.87
C PHE A 102 -86.65 -39.63 -27.90
N THR A 103 -87.55 -40.57 -27.59
CA THR A 103 -88.60 -41.05 -28.51
C THR A 103 -89.99 -40.89 -27.89
N ALA A 104 -90.97 -40.45 -28.67
CA ALA A 104 -92.37 -40.39 -28.24
C ALA A 104 -93.06 -41.77 -28.42
N PRO A 105 -93.98 -42.18 -27.51
CA PRO A 105 -94.39 -41.49 -26.28
C PRO A 105 -93.53 -41.88 -25.06
N GLN A 106 -92.48 -42.67 -25.24
CA GLN A 106 -91.73 -43.31 -24.16
C GLN A 106 -91.01 -42.30 -23.27
N ASP A 107 -90.28 -41.36 -23.88
CA ASP A 107 -89.40 -40.43 -23.18
C ASP A 107 -90.02 -39.03 -23.04
N PHE A 108 -90.98 -38.70 -23.92
CA PHE A 108 -91.78 -37.47 -23.87
C PHE A 108 -93.13 -37.67 -24.60
N THR A 109 -94.14 -36.86 -24.26
CA THR A 109 -95.45 -36.86 -24.94
C THR A 109 -95.61 -35.57 -25.76
N PRO A 110 -95.72 -35.65 -27.11
CA PRO A 110 -95.93 -34.48 -27.97
C PRO A 110 -97.16 -33.67 -27.56
N GLY A 111 -97.09 -32.35 -27.70
CA GLY A 111 -98.14 -31.40 -27.29
C GLY A 111 -98.22 -31.12 -25.79
N THR A 112 -97.50 -31.86 -24.93
CA THR A 112 -97.61 -31.73 -23.46
C THR A 112 -96.27 -31.67 -22.72
N SER A 113 -95.27 -32.47 -23.08
CA SER A 113 -93.96 -32.46 -22.41
C SER A 113 -93.17 -31.19 -22.71
N THR A 114 -92.63 -30.55 -21.67
CA THR A 114 -91.75 -29.37 -21.75
C THR A 114 -90.32 -29.64 -21.26
N THR A 115 -90.01 -30.85 -20.82
CA THR A 115 -88.70 -31.21 -20.27
C THR A 115 -88.19 -32.53 -20.81
N LEU A 116 -86.86 -32.69 -20.81
CA LEU A 116 -86.14 -33.94 -21.09
C LEU A 116 -85.03 -34.13 -20.05
N THR A 117 -84.73 -35.37 -19.70
CA THR A 117 -83.66 -35.73 -18.75
C THR A 117 -82.43 -36.21 -19.51
N LEU A 118 -81.38 -35.39 -19.56
CA LEU A 118 -80.11 -35.69 -20.23
C LEU A 118 -79.32 -36.77 -19.48
N THR A 119 -78.55 -37.57 -20.20
CA THR A 119 -77.72 -38.65 -19.66
C THR A 119 -76.28 -38.21 -19.35
N SER A 120 -75.87 -37.04 -19.83
CA SER A 120 -74.54 -36.46 -19.59
C SER A 120 -74.62 -34.94 -19.36
N ASP A 121 -73.75 -34.41 -18.49
CA ASP A 121 -73.74 -33.00 -18.13
C ASP A 121 -73.06 -32.16 -19.22
N PRO A 122 -73.78 -31.28 -19.94
CA PRO A 122 -73.19 -30.40 -20.94
C PRO A 122 -72.32 -29.28 -20.34
N GLY A 123 -72.44 -29.01 -19.04
CA GLY A 123 -71.86 -27.87 -18.32
C GLY A 123 -72.50 -26.52 -18.64
N SER A 124 -72.94 -26.30 -19.88
CA SER A 124 -73.60 -25.09 -20.38
C SER A 124 -74.57 -25.43 -21.51
N ILE A 125 -75.65 -24.67 -21.64
CA ILE A 125 -76.60 -24.78 -22.76
C ILE A 125 -75.94 -24.60 -24.13
N GLU A 126 -74.89 -23.78 -24.22
CA GLU A 126 -74.10 -23.52 -25.43
C GLU A 126 -73.35 -24.76 -25.95
N ASN A 127 -73.24 -25.78 -25.11
CA ASN A 127 -72.64 -27.06 -25.46
C ASN A 127 -73.68 -28.10 -25.88
N THR A 128 -74.92 -27.68 -26.16
CA THR A 128 -76.01 -28.55 -26.62
C THR A 128 -76.52 -28.14 -28.01
N TRP A 129 -76.88 -29.11 -28.84
CA TRP A 129 -77.60 -28.87 -30.10
C TRP A 129 -78.84 -29.77 -30.16
N ILE A 130 -80.02 -29.19 -30.35
CA ILE A 130 -81.28 -29.93 -30.23
C ILE A 130 -81.95 -30.05 -31.59
N PHE A 131 -82.46 -31.24 -31.89
CA PHE A 131 -83.10 -31.58 -33.16
C PHE A 131 -84.46 -32.25 -32.89
N PHE A 132 -85.52 -31.79 -33.55
CA PHE A 132 -86.82 -32.47 -33.58
C PHE A 132 -86.97 -33.18 -34.92
N ASP A 133 -87.11 -34.51 -34.90
CA ASP A 133 -87.14 -35.37 -36.10
C ASP A 133 -86.01 -35.04 -37.10
N GLY A 134 -84.82 -34.77 -36.58
CA GLY A 134 -83.63 -34.42 -37.36
C GLY A 134 -83.55 -32.95 -37.81
N VAL A 135 -84.54 -32.11 -37.51
CA VAL A 135 -84.53 -30.67 -37.79
C VAL A 135 -83.99 -29.89 -36.59
N TYR A 136 -82.88 -29.18 -36.79
CA TYR A 136 -82.27 -28.34 -35.75
C TYR A 136 -83.25 -27.28 -35.25
N GLN A 137 -83.43 -27.23 -33.94
CA GLN A 137 -84.22 -26.21 -33.25
C GLN A 137 -83.22 -25.18 -32.72
N ALA A 138 -83.31 -23.94 -33.20
CA ALA A 138 -82.43 -22.87 -32.74
C ALA A 138 -82.49 -22.71 -31.20
N ASP A 139 -81.42 -22.20 -30.61
CA ASP A 139 -81.21 -22.18 -29.14
C ASP A 139 -82.27 -21.37 -28.36
N ASN A 140 -83.11 -20.59 -29.06
CA ASN A 140 -84.19 -19.79 -28.48
C ASN A 140 -85.43 -20.58 -28.03
N GLN A 141 -85.47 -21.90 -28.25
CA GLN A 141 -86.56 -22.78 -27.80
C GLN A 141 -86.30 -23.42 -26.43
N VAL A 142 -85.10 -23.26 -25.88
CA VAL A 142 -84.71 -23.82 -24.57
C VAL A 142 -84.75 -22.72 -23.52
N GLN A 143 -85.48 -22.97 -22.44
CA GLN A 143 -85.66 -22.03 -21.33
C GLN A 143 -84.50 -22.10 -20.33
N SER A 144 -84.06 -23.30 -19.97
CA SER A 144 -82.97 -23.50 -19.00
C SER A 144 -82.39 -24.92 -19.07
N LEU A 145 -81.17 -25.05 -18.54
CA LEU A 145 -80.49 -26.32 -18.29
C LEU A 145 -80.07 -26.36 -16.81
N GLU A 146 -80.71 -27.22 -16.02
CA GLU A 146 -80.28 -27.60 -14.67
C GLU A 146 -80.05 -29.09 -14.66
N PHE A 147 -78.81 -29.53 -14.90
CA PHE A 147 -78.49 -30.94 -15.09
C PHE A 147 -79.09 -31.81 -13.97
N PRO A 148 -79.83 -32.90 -14.32
CA PRO A 148 -79.96 -33.49 -15.66
C PRO A 148 -81.10 -32.96 -16.52
N THR A 149 -81.84 -31.95 -16.09
CA THR A 149 -83.08 -31.51 -16.76
C THR A 149 -82.82 -30.40 -17.78
N LEU A 150 -83.21 -30.66 -19.02
CA LEU A 150 -83.33 -29.66 -20.08
C LEU A 150 -84.79 -29.22 -20.18
N THR A 151 -85.06 -27.91 -20.13
CA THR A 151 -86.42 -27.35 -20.15
C THR A 151 -86.65 -26.50 -21.40
N PHE A 152 -87.73 -26.76 -22.13
CA PHE A 152 -88.16 -26.00 -23.32
C PHE A 152 -89.09 -24.84 -22.96
N SER A 153 -89.03 -23.75 -23.72
CA SER A 153 -89.89 -22.56 -23.53
C SER A 153 -91.36 -22.78 -23.90
N SER A 154 -91.68 -23.89 -24.58
CA SER A 154 -93.02 -24.33 -24.94
C SER A 154 -93.08 -25.86 -25.06
N PRO A 155 -94.26 -26.51 -24.97
CA PRO A 155 -94.36 -27.96 -25.14
C PRO A 155 -93.78 -28.41 -26.48
N ILE A 156 -93.11 -29.57 -26.49
CA ILE A 156 -92.60 -30.19 -27.73
C ILE A 156 -93.79 -30.39 -28.69
N PRO A 157 -93.76 -29.87 -29.94
CA PRO A 157 -94.95 -29.81 -30.80
C PRO A 157 -95.63 -31.15 -31.10
N GLU A 158 -96.96 -31.14 -31.32
CA GLU A 158 -97.68 -32.33 -31.81
C GLU A 158 -97.11 -32.79 -33.16
N GLY A 159 -96.85 -34.09 -33.29
CA GLY A 159 -96.28 -34.72 -34.48
C GLY A 159 -94.78 -35.02 -34.42
N VAL A 160 -94.05 -34.50 -33.43
CA VAL A 160 -92.63 -34.84 -33.24
C VAL A 160 -92.50 -36.26 -32.70
N SER A 161 -91.73 -37.11 -33.38
CA SER A 161 -91.52 -38.52 -32.99
C SER A 161 -90.24 -38.76 -32.20
N THR A 162 -89.22 -37.92 -32.43
CA THR A 162 -87.87 -38.05 -31.89
C THR A 162 -87.27 -36.68 -31.57
N VAL A 163 -86.66 -36.55 -30.39
CA VAL A 163 -85.81 -35.41 -30.04
C VAL A 163 -84.38 -35.90 -29.85
N THR A 164 -83.42 -35.30 -30.53
CA THR A 164 -81.99 -35.59 -30.33
C THR A 164 -81.30 -34.37 -29.75
N VAL A 165 -80.61 -34.53 -28.63
CA VAL A 165 -79.75 -33.52 -28.00
C VAL A 165 -78.30 -33.96 -28.14
N LYS A 166 -77.52 -33.27 -28.96
CA LYS A 166 -76.07 -33.49 -29.06
C LYS A 166 -75.37 -32.68 -27.98
N ILE A 167 -74.47 -33.30 -27.23
CA ILE A 167 -73.76 -32.72 -26.09
C ILE A 167 -72.26 -32.73 -26.36
N GLY A 168 -71.58 -31.59 -26.20
CA GLY A 168 -70.13 -31.45 -26.36
C GLY A 168 -69.40 -31.23 -25.03
N ASN A 169 -68.29 -31.94 -24.81
CA ASN A 169 -67.51 -31.86 -23.57
C ASN A 169 -66.23 -31.02 -23.79
N THR A 170 -66.03 -29.94 -23.04
CA THR A 170 -64.72 -29.24 -22.96
C THR A 170 -63.79 -29.92 -21.95
N ILE A 171 -62.52 -30.20 -22.32
CA ILE A 171 -61.46 -30.57 -21.35
C ILE A 171 -60.70 -29.30 -20.93
N ALA A 172 -60.44 -29.17 -19.63
CA ALA A 172 -60.10 -27.94 -18.92
C ALA A 172 -58.75 -27.27 -19.26
N ILE A 173 -58.75 -25.95 -19.07
CA ILE A 173 -57.61 -25.03 -18.92
C ILE A 173 -56.56 -25.60 -17.95
N GLY A 174 -55.27 -25.54 -18.30
CA GLY A 174 -54.19 -25.92 -17.38
C GLY A 174 -52.84 -26.38 -17.96
N THR A 175 -52.66 -26.46 -19.29
CA THR A 175 -51.33 -26.70 -19.88
C THR A 175 -50.68 -25.35 -20.20
N PRO A 176 -49.67 -24.88 -19.44
CA PRO A 176 -49.02 -23.62 -19.74
C PRO A 176 -48.31 -23.69 -21.09
N GLY A 177 -48.41 -22.62 -21.87
CA GLY A 177 -47.76 -22.51 -23.17
C GLY A 177 -46.24 -22.67 -23.11
N SER A 178 -45.63 -22.85 -24.28
CA SER A 178 -44.16 -22.86 -24.40
C SER A 178 -43.57 -21.54 -23.87
N GLY A 179 -42.63 -21.60 -22.94
CA GLY A 179 -41.98 -20.43 -22.32
C GLY A 179 -42.43 -20.09 -20.89
N THR A 180 -43.42 -20.78 -20.31
CA THR A 180 -43.81 -20.57 -18.91
C THR A 180 -42.81 -21.17 -17.92
N VAL A 181 -42.58 -20.49 -16.78
CA VAL A 181 -41.79 -21.01 -15.66
C VAL A 181 -42.49 -22.25 -15.09
N LYS A 182 -41.80 -23.40 -15.12
CA LYS A 182 -42.26 -24.68 -14.56
C LYS A 182 -41.54 -24.95 -13.24
N ASP A 183 -42.00 -25.92 -12.45
CA ASP A 183 -41.29 -26.35 -11.24
C ASP A 183 -39.83 -26.76 -11.54
N SER A 184 -39.57 -27.35 -12.70
CA SER A 184 -38.21 -27.66 -13.17
C SER A 184 -37.36 -26.42 -13.48
N SER A 185 -38.00 -25.28 -13.77
CA SER A 185 -37.33 -23.99 -13.99
C SER A 185 -36.91 -23.32 -12.68
N VAL A 186 -37.51 -23.70 -11.55
CA VAL A 186 -37.13 -23.21 -10.20
C VAL A 186 -36.50 -24.31 -9.34
N ALA A 187 -36.33 -25.52 -9.89
CA ALA A 187 -35.65 -26.62 -9.24
C ALA A 187 -34.16 -26.30 -9.01
N ALA A 188 -33.62 -26.82 -7.90
CA ALA A 188 -32.22 -26.64 -7.53
C ALA A 188 -31.26 -27.04 -8.67
N GLY A 189 -30.35 -26.14 -9.03
CA GLY A 189 -29.37 -26.32 -10.10
C GLY A 189 -29.82 -25.90 -11.51
N SER A 190 -31.08 -25.48 -11.70
CA SER A 190 -31.55 -24.92 -12.98
C SER A 190 -30.95 -23.53 -13.25
N LYS A 191 -30.88 -23.12 -14.52
CA LYS A 191 -30.33 -21.79 -14.90
C LYS A 191 -31.09 -20.62 -14.26
N LEU A 192 -32.41 -20.75 -14.11
CA LEU A 192 -33.23 -19.72 -13.47
C LEU A 192 -33.12 -19.79 -11.94
N TYR A 193 -33.05 -20.97 -11.33
CA TYR A 193 -32.72 -21.12 -9.90
C TYR A 193 -31.37 -20.48 -9.55
N ASN A 194 -30.31 -20.73 -10.32
CA ASN A 194 -28.99 -20.15 -10.06
C ASN A 194 -29.02 -18.61 -10.22
N ARG A 195 -29.72 -18.09 -11.23
CA ARG A 195 -29.89 -16.64 -11.42
C ARG A 195 -30.73 -15.97 -10.33
N ILE A 196 -31.69 -16.67 -9.75
CA ILE A 196 -32.50 -16.19 -8.61
C ILE A 196 -31.72 -16.34 -7.29
N ASN A 197 -30.86 -17.34 -7.14
CA ASN A 197 -30.14 -17.59 -5.88
C ASN A 197 -28.78 -16.91 -5.72
N ASP A 198 -28.11 -16.49 -6.81
CA ASP A 198 -26.76 -15.91 -6.72
C ASP A 198 -26.74 -14.42 -6.35
N LEU A 199 -27.87 -13.71 -6.51
CA LEU A 199 -28.00 -12.29 -6.17
C LEU A 199 -28.95 -12.14 -4.97
N ILE A 200 -28.38 -11.91 -3.78
CA ILE A 200 -29.17 -11.63 -2.58
C ILE A 200 -29.40 -10.11 -2.53
N ASP A 201 -30.48 -9.65 -3.16
CA ASP A 201 -30.87 -8.23 -3.19
C ASP A 201 -31.63 -7.86 -1.92
N VAL A 202 -31.21 -6.80 -1.22
CA VAL A 202 -31.86 -6.37 0.03
C VAL A 202 -33.34 -5.98 -0.16
N ARG A 203 -33.77 -5.62 -1.38
CA ARG A 203 -35.18 -5.31 -1.68
C ARG A 203 -36.08 -6.53 -1.58
N ASP A 204 -35.55 -7.73 -1.84
CA ASP A 204 -36.28 -8.98 -1.68
C ASP A 204 -36.60 -9.28 -0.20
N PHE A 205 -35.88 -8.61 0.71
CA PHE A 205 -36.08 -8.67 2.16
C PHE A 205 -36.84 -7.44 2.70
N GLY A 206 -37.33 -6.57 1.82
CA GLY A 206 -38.16 -5.41 2.16
C GLY A 206 -37.42 -4.09 2.37
N ALA A 207 -36.12 -4.01 2.05
CA ALA A 207 -35.38 -2.75 2.11
C ALA A 207 -35.85 -1.80 1.01
N LYS A 208 -36.09 -0.53 1.35
CA LYS A 208 -36.63 0.48 0.43
C LYS A 208 -35.57 1.41 -0.14
N GLY A 209 -34.56 1.79 0.64
CA GLY A 209 -33.52 2.72 0.18
C GLY A 209 -34.06 4.12 -0.16
N ASP A 210 -35.15 4.53 0.49
CA ASP A 210 -35.88 5.77 0.20
C ASP A 210 -35.43 6.99 1.02
N GLY A 211 -34.39 6.83 1.87
CA GLY A 211 -33.86 7.87 2.75
C GLY A 211 -34.74 8.20 3.96
N THR A 212 -35.85 7.47 4.16
CA THR A 212 -36.81 7.72 5.27
C THR A 212 -37.12 6.47 6.08
N THR A 213 -37.19 5.30 5.44
CA THR A 213 -37.51 4.02 6.04
C THR A 213 -36.30 3.46 6.79
N ASP A 214 -36.50 3.00 8.04
CA ASP A 214 -35.48 2.23 8.78
C ASP A 214 -35.34 0.84 8.12
N ASP A 215 -34.31 0.69 7.28
CA ASP A 215 -34.01 -0.48 6.47
C ASP A 215 -33.21 -1.55 7.25
N THR A 216 -32.89 -1.31 8.53
CA THR A 216 -32.03 -2.17 9.36
C THR A 216 -32.48 -3.62 9.34
N ALA A 217 -33.77 -3.87 9.59
CA ALA A 217 -34.29 -5.24 9.71
C ALA A 217 -34.21 -5.99 8.37
N ALA A 218 -34.51 -5.32 7.26
CA ALA A 218 -34.49 -5.92 5.93
C ALA A 218 -33.06 -6.27 5.50
N ILE A 219 -32.13 -5.33 5.65
CA ILE A 219 -30.71 -5.53 5.30
C ILE A 219 -30.09 -6.60 6.20
N GLN A 220 -30.35 -6.57 7.51
CA GLN A 220 -29.85 -7.62 8.41
C GLN A 220 -30.44 -9.00 8.07
N THR A 221 -31.69 -9.09 7.62
CA THR A 221 -32.27 -10.36 7.18
C THR A 221 -31.59 -10.88 5.91
N ALA A 222 -31.27 -10.01 4.94
CA ALA A 222 -30.52 -10.37 3.74
C ALA A 222 -29.11 -10.87 4.09
N ILE A 223 -28.41 -10.19 5.01
CA ILE A 223 -27.11 -10.60 5.54
C ILE A 223 -27.21 -11.97 6.22
N ASN A 224 -28.17 -12.17 7.13
CA ASN A 224 -28.37 -13.44 7.81
C ASN A 224 -28.66 -14.58 6.81
N TYR A 225 -29.45 -14.30 5.77
CA TYR A 225 -29.70 -15.25 4.69
C TYR A 225 -28.41 -15.60 3.94
N ALA A 226 -27.61 -14.60 3.55
CA ALA A 226 -26.31 -14.81 2.88
C ALA A 226 -25.36 -15.63 3.75
N GLN A 227 -25.25 -15.30 5.04
CA GLN A 227 -24.43 -16.04 6.00
C GLN A 227 -24.88 -17.50 6.13
N SER A 228 -26.19 -17.78 6.05
CA SER A 228 -26.70 -19.17 6.05
C SER A 228 -26.30 -19.99 4.82
N LYS A 229 -25.88 -19.32 3.73
CA LYS A 229 -25.40 -19.96 2.50
C LYS A 229 -23.89 -20.18 2.49
N TRP A 230 -23.18 -19.67 3.48
CA TRP A 230 -21.75 -19.90 3.62
C TRP A 230 -21.47 -21.41 3.71
N LYS A 231 -20.54 -21.90 2.87
CA LYS A 231 -20.13 -23.31 2.88
C LYS A 231 -18.80 -23.46 3.60
N THR A 232 -18.67 -24.51 4.39
CA THR A 232 -17.47 -24.84 5.19
C THR A 232 -16.52 -25.80 4.48
N ASP A 233 -16.72 -26.08 3.19
CA ASP A 233 -15.87 -27.01 2.45
C ASP A 233 -14.51 -26.42 2.11
N PHE A 234 -13.46 -27.19 2.43
CA PHE A 234 -12.03 -26.84 2.42
C PHE A 234 -11.50 -26.25 1.09
N TRP A 235 -12.24 -26.38 -0.02
CA TRP A 235 -11.86 -25.91 -1.35
C TRP A 235 -12.87 -24.93 -1.98
N SER A 236 -13.91 -24.52 -1.27
CA SER A 236 -14.88 -23.57 -1.82
C SER A 236 -14.34 -22.15 -1.82
N THR A 237 -14.22 -21.57 -3.01
CA THR A 237 -13.96 -20.14 -3.23
C THR A 237 -15.25 -19.31 -3.26
N TYR A 238 -16.40 -19.90 -2.92
CA TYR A 238 -17.69 -19.24 -2.99
C TYR A 238 -17.96 -18.39 -1.75
N VAL A 239 -18.08 -17.08 -1.96
CA VAL A 239 -18.50 -16.11 -0.95
C VAL A 239 -19.89 -15.56 -1.29
N PRO A 240 -20.90 -15.75 -0.43
CA PRO A 240 -22.23 -15.17 -0.62
C PRO A 240 -22.15 -13.66 -0.79
N LYS A 241 -22.91 -13.11 -1.72
CA LYS A 241 -22.89 -11.67 -2.03
C LYS A 241 -24.25 -11.05 -1.73
N VAL A 242 -24.26 -10.01 -0.90
CA VAL A 242 -25.43 -9.18 -0.60
C VAL A 242 -25.31 -7.90 -1.41
N TYR A 243 -26.31 -7.65 -2.24
CA TYR A 243 -26.39 -6.50 -3.11
C TYR A 243 -27.32 -5.44 -2.51
N ILE A 244 -26.79 -4.22 -2.37
CA ILE A 244 -27.54 -3.04 -1.93
C ILE A 244 -27.63 -2.06 -3.12
N PRO A 245 -28.75 -2.04 -3.87
CA PRO A 245 -28.88 -1.19 -5.05
C PRO A 245 -28.78 0.30 -4.71
N SER A 246 -28.70 1.14 -5.74
CA SER A 246 -28.67 2.59 -5.58
C SER A 246 -29.87 3.09 -4.75
N GLY A 247 -29.59 3.91 -3.75
CA GLY A 247 -30.57 4.38 -2.77
C GLY A 247 -29.90 4.89 -1.49
N VAL A 248 -30.70 5.48 -0.61
CA VAL A 248 -30.28 5.91 0.73
C VAL A 248 -30.97 5.02 1.76
N TYR A 249 -30.19 4.18 2.43
CA TYR A 249 -30.67 3.18 3.37
C TYR A 249 -30.36 3.63 4.79
N ASN A 250 -31.42 3.97 5.54
CA ASN A 250 -31.29 4.37 6.93
C ASN A 250 -31.16 3.13 7.81
N VAL A 251 -30.12 3.05 8.63
CA VAL A 251 -29.83 1.88 9.48
C VAL A 251 -29.51 2.28 10.92
N LYS A 252 -29.67 1.35 11.86
CA LYS A 252 -29.20 1.45 13.25
C LYS A 252 -27.83 0.78 13.47
N GLY A 253 -27.22 0.32 12.38
CA GLY A 253 -26.03 -0.53 12.36
C GLY A 253 -26.38 -1.95 11.93
N ILE A 254 -25.52 -2.54 11.09
CA ILE A 254 -25.63 -3.92 10.60
C ILE A 254 -24.41 -4.74 11.00
N VAL A 255 -24.61 -6.04 11.22
CA VAL A 255 -23.58 -6.96 11.71
C VAL A 255 -23.31 -8.05 10.69
N ILE A 256 -22.04 -8.24 10.37
CA ILE A 256 -21.52 -9.35 9.55
C ILE A 256 -20.76 -10.32 10.46
N SER A 257 -21.15 -11.59 10.44
CA SER A 257 -20.59 -12.64 11.31
C SER A 257 -20.08 -13.87 10.55
N TYR A 258 -20.21 -13.91 9.22
CA TYR A 258 -19.54 -14.88 8.33
C TYR A 258 -19.01 -14.16 7.09
N PRO A 259 -17.99 -14.72 6.39
CA PRO A 259 -17.43 -14.05 5.21
C PRO A 259 -18.50 -13.91 4.13
N ILE A 260 -18.93 -12.67 3.88
CA ILE A 260 -19.83 -12.28 2.79
C ILE A 260 -19.25 -11.09 2.06
N HIS A 261 -19.66 -10.88 0.81
CA HIS A 261 -19.39 -9.63 0.10
C HIS A 261 -20.64 -8.74 0.17
N LEU A 262 -20.55 -7.62 0.86
CA LEU A 262 -21.58 -6.60 0.89
C LEU A 262 -21.18 -5.50 -0.09
N TYR A 263 -21.97 -5.31 -1.16
CA TYR A 263 -21.61 -4.37 -2.22
C TYR A 263 -22.81 -3.56 -2.72
N GLY A 264 -22.55 -2.33 -3.15
CA GLY A 264 -23.54 -1.45 -3.77
C GLY A 264 -23.26 -1.13 -5.24
N ASP A 265 -23.97 -0.13 -5.76
CA ASP A 265 -23.83 0.37 -7.15
C ASP A 265 -22.70 1.40 -7.31
N GLY A 266 -21.97 1.71 -6.23
CA GLY A 266 -20.86 2.64 -6.22
C GLY A 266 -20.99 3.72 -5.13
N GLN A 267 -19.87 4.41 -4.90
CA GLN A 267 -19.72 5.48 -3.90
C GLN A 267 -20.78 6.58 -3.99
N ASN A 268 -21.34 6.85 -5.18
CA ASN A 268 -22.37 7.86 -5.40
C ASN A 268 -23.79 7.28 -5.61
N GLY A 269 -23.92 5.95 -5.68
CA GLY A 269 -25.19 5.27 -5.92
C GLY A 269 -25.83 4.77 -4.64
N THR A 270 -25.06 4.05 -3.82
CA THR A 270 -25.56 3.39 -2.60
C THR A 270 -25.03 4.09 -1.36
N THR A 271 -25.93 4.52 -0.46
CA THR A 271 -25.56 5.11 0.84
C THR A 271 -26.23 4.37 1.98
N LEU A 272 -25.46 4.01 3.03
CA LEU A 272 -25.98 3.58 4.32
C LEU A 272 -25.77 4.69 5.35
N ASP A 273 -26.85 5.24 5.89
CA ASP A 273 -26.81 6.32 6.88
C ASP A 273 -27.27 5.82 8.25
N LEU A 274 -26.50 6.10 9.30
CA LEU A 274 -26.94 5.85 10.67
C LEU A 274 -28.05 6.82 11.05
N ILE A 275 -29.17 6.29 11.53
CA ILE A 275 -30.27 7.11 12.02
C ILE A 275 -29.95 7.78 13.36
N ASP A 276 -30.70 8.84 13.68
CA ASP A 276 -30.61 9.54 14.95
C ASP A 276 -30.84 8.60 16.16
N GLY A 277 -30.04 8.78 17.21
CA GLY A 277 -30.15 7.98 18.43
C GLY A 277 -29.69 6.51 18.29
N SER A 278 -29.00 6.15 17.20
CA SER A 278 -28.31 4.85 17.10
C SER A 278 -27.24 4.71 18.19
N ASN A 279 -26.63 3.53 18.34
CA ASN A 279 -25.52 3.29 19.27
C ASN A 279 -24.48 2.28 18.75
N ALA A 280 -24.46 2.04 17.44
CA ALA A 280 -23.60 1.06 16.79
C ALA A 280 -22.76 1.69 15.67
N SER A 281 -21.85 0.89 15.10
CA SER A 281 -21.17 1.23 13.85
C SER A 281 -22.12 1.01 12.67
N VAL A 282 -21.94 1.73 11.54
CA VAL A 282 -22.76 1.52 10.33
C VAL A 282 -22.66 0.04 9.91
N ILE A 283 -21.43 -0.48 9.83
CA ILE A 283 -21.13 -1.89 9.62
C ILE A 283 -20.19 -2.38 10.72
N SER A 284 -20.57 -3.44 11.40
CA SER A 284 -19.71 -4.16 12.34
C SER A 284 -19.41 -5.55 11.81
N ILE A 285 -18.14 -5.90 11.67
CA ILE A 285 -17.69 -7.26 11.38
C ILE A 285 -17.33 -7.88 12.73
N SER A 286 -18.16 -8.81 13.23
CA SER A 286 -17.87 -9.52 14.48
C SER A 286 -16.81 -10.60 14.26
N ASP A 287 -16.35 -11.22 15.34
CA ASP A 287 -15.54 -12.42 15.25
C ASP A 287 -16.34 -13.54 14.57
N MET A 288 -15.74 -14.14 13.54
CA MET A 288 -16.33 -15.24 12.75
C MET A 288 -16.24 -16.59 13.52
N SER A 289 -16.34 -16.55 14.85
CA SER A 289 -15.58 -17.43 15.77
C SER A 289 -16.26 -18.72 16.26
N GLU A 290 -17.47 -19.10 15.85
CA GLU A 290 -18.09 -20.29 16.48
C GLU A 290 -17.85 -21.63 15.73
N THR A 291 -17.20 -21.67 14.56
CA THR A 291 -17.18 -22.95 13.78
C THR A 291 -15.99 -23.16 12.84
N LEU A 292 -14.83 -22.56 13.08
CA LEU A 292 -13.65 -22.78 12.22
C LEU A 292 -12.48 -23.29 13.06
N SER A 293 -12.45 -24.61 13.26
CA SER A 293 -11.28 -25.31 13.82
C SER A 293 -10.34 -25.71 12.67
N GLY A 294 -9.17 -25.08 12.55
CA GLY A 294 -8.13 -25.51 11.60
C GLY A 294 -7.50 -24.37 10.79
N SER A 295 -6.57 -24.74 9.92
CA SER A 295 -5.73 -23.90 9.04
C SER A 295 -6.48 -23.01 8.02
N ASP A 296 -7.81 -22.92 8.10
CA ASP A 296 -8.70 -22.39 7.05
C ASP A 296 -9.02 -20.89 7.22
N ILE A 297 -8.55 -20.29 8.31
CA ILE A 297 -8.69 -18.87 8.67
C ILE A 297 -7.93 -17.89 7.74
N GLY A 298 -7.15 -18.40 6.78
CA GLY A 298 -6.21 -17.59 5.99
C GLY A 298 -6.67 -17.06 4.63
N ASN A 299 -7.74 -17.60 4.01
CA ASN A 299 -7.97 -17.39 2.57
C ASN A 299 -9.31 -16.77 2.15
N ILE A 300 -10.28 -16.56 3.05
CA ILE A 300 -11.56 -15.97 2.66
C ILE A 300 -12.01 -14.91 3.67
N MET A 301 -12.08 -13.66 3.19
CA MET A 301 -12.30 -12.46 3.99
C MET A 301 -13.55 -11.72 3.49
N PRO A 302 -14.32 -11.10 4.40
CA PRO A 302 -15.46 -10.28 4.00
C PRO A 302 -14.99 -9.08 3.16
N ILE A 303 -15.79 -8.72 2.17
CA ILE A 303 -15.56 -7.55 1.33
C ILE A 303 -16.70 -6.57 1.55
N ILE A 304 -16.36 -5.31 1.81
CA ILE A 304 -17.29 -4.19 1.82
C ILE A 304 -16.89 -3.28 0.66
N SER A 305 -17.79 -3.08 -0.30
CA SER A 305 -17.43 -2.28 -1.46
C SER A 305 -18.53 -1.45 -2.09
N ASP A 306 -18.09 -0.45 -2.87
CA ASP A 306 -18.92 0.25 -3.84
C ASP A 306 -20.11 0.98 -3.17
N MET A 307 -19.85 1.75 -2.10
CA MET A 307 -20.89 2.46 -1.34
C MET A 307 -20.37 3.67 -0.54
N SER A 308 -21.27 4.47 -0.01
CA SER A 308 -21.02 5.52 0.99
C SER A 308 -21.63 5.16 2.35
N LEU A 309 -20.93 5.49 3.43
CA LEU A 309 -21.37 5.30 4.81
C LEU A 309 -21.44 6.66 5.52
N GLY A 310 -22.63 7.10 5.91
CA GLY A 310 -22.82 8.27 6.75
C GLY A 310 -23.03 7.87 8.20
N CYS A 311 -22.09 8.25 9.07
CA CYS A 311 -22.14 7.84 10.47
C CYS A 311 -22.93 8.84 11.35
N ASN A 312 -23.48 9.90 10.75
CA ASN A 312 -24.37 10.90 11.36
C ASN A 312 -23.89 11.44 12.71
N SER A 313 -22.65 11.94 12.80
CA SER A 313 -22.03 12.37 14.06
C SER A 313 -22.83 13.39 14.87
N SER A 314 -23.66 14.21 14.24
CA SER A 314 -24.48 15.24 14.91
C SER A 314 -25.73 14.70 15.61
N GLY A 315 -26.23 13.53 15.19
CA GLY A 315 -27.48 12.93 15.71
C GLY A 315 -27.28 11.80 16.73
N GLN A 316 -26.02 11.50 17.09
CA GLN A 316 -25.68 10.36 17.95
C GLN A 316 -25.61 10.71 19.45
N LEU A 317 -25.94 9.74 20.31
CA LEU A 317 -25.89 9.89 21.77
C LEU A 317 -24.45 9.94 22.31
N ALA A 318 -24.20 10.73 23.35
CA ALA A 318 -22.88 10.79 23.98
C ALA A 318 -22.47 9.41 24.55
N GLY A 319 -21.26 8.93 24.20
CA GLY A 319 -20.65 7.72 24.77
C GLY A 319 -20.79 6.42 23.97
N GLY A 320 -21.48 6.40 22.83
CA GLY A 320 -21.54 5.22 21.95
C GLY A 320 -20.31 5.01 21.05
N ALA A 321 -20.18 3.80 20.49
CA ALA A 321 -19.07 3.39 19.61
C ALA A 321 -19.43 3.58 18.12
N PHE A 322 -19.56 4.84 17.69
CA PHE A 322 -20.05 5.16 16.35
C PHE A 322 -18.90 5.22 15.34
N ARG A 323 -18.79 4.16 14.55
CA ARG A 323 -17.77 4.00 13.51
C ARG A 323 -18.45 3.75 12.17
N GLY A 324 -17.74 4.02 11.07
CA GLY A 324 -18.21 3.59 9.76
C GLY A 324 -18.14 2.08 9.65
N ILE A 325 -16.91 1.55 9.69
CA ILE A 325 -16.65 0.11 9.68
C ILE A 325 -15.87 -0.26 10.93
N SER A 326 -16.38 -1.20 11.71
CA SER A 326 -15.72 -1.71 12.91
C SER A 326 -15.39 -3.19 12.75
N LEU A 327 -14.11 -3.52 12.76
CA LEU A 327 -13.59 -4.88 12.89
C LEU A 327 -13.22 -5.09 14.35
N SER A 328 -14.20 -5.43 15.18
CA SER A 328 -13.97 -5.71 16.61
C SER A 328 -13.55 -7.15 16.83
N ASP A 329 -12.67 -7.39 17.79
CA ASP A 329 -12.34 -8.74 18.27
C ASP A 329 -13.29 -9.12 19.43
N SER A 330 -13.61 -10.40 19.57
CA SER A 330 -14.11 -10.96 20.82
C SER A 330 -12.94 -11.17 21.80
N SER A 331 -13.23 -11.34 23.08
CA SER A 331 -12.27 -11.37 24.18
C SER A 331 -11.27 -12.56 24.19
N VAL A 332 -11.04 -13.25 23.06
CA VAL A 332 -10.17 -14.42 22.99
C VAL A 332 -8.69 -13.98 22.86
N PRO A 333 -7.77 -14.47 23.71
CA PRO A 333 -6.39 -14.00 23.78
C PRO A 333 -5.59 -14.20 22.49
N VAL A 334 -4.73 -13.23 22.20
CA VAL A 334 -3.72 -13.19 21.14
C VAL A 334 -2.81 -14.44 21.19
N GLY A 335 -2.56 -15.09 20.06
CA GLY A 335 -1.41 -15.99 19.90
C GLY A 335 -1.65 -17.45 19.49
N THR A 336 -2.89 -17.90 19.24
CA THR A 336 -3.13 -19.30 18.80
C THR A 336 -4.07 -19.48 17.60
N SER A 337 -4.74 -18.42 17.12
CA SER A 337 -5.58 -18.44 15.91
C SER A 337 -5.63 -17.04 15.28
N TYR A 338 -4.99 -16.83 14.12
CA TYR A 338 -5.08 -15.57 13.37
C TYR A 338 -6.49 -15.41 12.79
N HIS A 339 -7.15 -14.25 12.94
CA HIS A 339 -8.43 -14.00 12.27
C HIS A 339 -8.16 -13.26 10.95
N GLY A 340 -8.83 -13.69 9.87
CA GLY A 340 -8.78 -12.99 8.59
C GLY A 340 -9.26 -11.54 8.74
N GLY A 341 -8.56 -10.61 8.07
CA GLY A 341 -8.92 -9.21 7.96
C GLY A 341 -10.19 -9.00 7.13
N ALA A 342 -10.33 -7.83 6.52
CA ALA A 342 -11.38 -7.55 5.55
C ALA A 342 -10.79 -6.77 4.37
N GLU A 343 -11.46 -6.84 3.22
CA GLU A 343 -11.21 -5.90 2.13
C GLU A 343 -12.27 -4.80 2.16
N ILE A 344 -11.82 -3.56 2.30
CA ILE A 344 -12.67 -2.37 2.21
C ILE A 344 -12.23 -1.66 0.93
N ARG A 345 -13.09 -1.62 -0.09
CA ARG A 345 -12.71 -1.03 -1.38
C ARG A 345 -13.79 -0.16 -2.00
N ASN A 346 -13.41 0.97 -2.59
CA ASN A 346 -14.36 1.92 -3.19
C ASN A 346 -15.44 2.35 -2.19
N VAL A 347 -15.04 2.74 -0.97
CA VAL A 347 -15.97 3.16 0.10
C VAL A 347 -15.67 4.58 0.54
N ASN A 348 -16.71 5.42 0.62
CA ASN A 348 -16.61 6.72 1.30
C ASN A 348 -17.21 6.62 2.70
N ILE A 349 -16.50 7.09 3.72
CA ILE A 349 -16.98 7.08 5.11
C ILE A 349 -16.90 8.51 5.63
N ARG A 350 -18.03 9.01 6.16
CA ARG A 350 -18.09 10.38 6.66
C ARG A 350 -18.75 10.49 8.04
N ALA A 351 -18.34 11.52 8.77
CA ALA A 351 -19.02 11.99 9.97
C ALA A 351 -19.13 10.92 11.08
N ALA A 352 -18.08 10.12 11.30
CA ALA A 352 -17.98 9.22 12.46
C ALA A 352 -17.78 10.02 13.74
N THR A 353 -18.38 9.64 14.86
CA THR A 353 -18.06 10.29 16.16
C THR A 353 -16.83 9.66 16.84
N GLN A 354 -16.46 8.44 16.46
CA GLN A 354 -15.19 7.84 16.81
C GLN A 354 -14.36 7.71 15.52
N TYR A 355 -13.97 6.48 15.19
CA TYR A 355 -13.13 6.17 14.05
C TYR A 355 -13.97 5.95 12.80
N ALA A 356 -13.51 6.38 11.63
CA ALA A 356 -14.20 5.98 10.40
C ALA A 356 -14.03 4.48 10.17
N ILE A 357 -12.81 3.96 10.37
CA ILE A 357 -12.48 2.54 10.35
C ILE A 357 -11.75 2.17 11.64
N TYR A 358 -12.21 1.11 12.29
CA TYR A 358 -11.52 0.51 13.44
C TYR A 358 -11.09 -0.92 13.11
N ILE A 359 -9.83 -1.24 13.38
CA ILE A 359 -9.24 -2.56 13.20
C ILE A 359 -8.75 -3.09 14.56
N GLY A 360 -9.30 -4.23 14.98
CA GLY A 360 -8.92 -4.96 16.19
C GLY A 360 -7.52 -5.57 16.14
N THR A 361 -7.06 -6.05 17.30
CA THR A 361 -5.75 -6.65 17.55
C THR A 361 -5.49 -7.97 16.82
N ASN A 362 -6.52 -8.77 16.50
CA ASN A 362 -6.38 -10.10 15.87
C ASN A 362 -6.68 -10.10 14.36
N ARG A 363 -6.80 -8.92 13.73
CA ARG A 363 -7.19 -8.78 12.32
C ARG A 363 -5.96 -8.64 11.43
N ASN A 364 -5.65 -9.66 10.64
CA ASN A 364 -4.45 -9.69 9.80
C ASN A 364 -4.76 -9.87 8.31
N ASN A 365 -3.80 -9.51 7.44
CA ASN A 365 -3.94 -9.67 5.98
C ASN A 365 -5.16 -8.92 5.42
N GLY A 366 -5.43 -7.72 5.94
CA GLY A 366 -6.54 -6.88 5.48
C GLY A 366 -6.11 -5.91 4.37
N ARG A 367 -7.09 -5.38 3.64
CA ARG A 367 -6.86 -4.41 2.56
C ARG A 367 -7.83 -3.23 2.64
N ILE A 368 -7.32 -2.03 2.47
CA ILE A 368 -8.08 -0.79 2.29
C ILE A 368 -7.65 -0.22 0.94
N ALA A 369 -8.56 -0.10 -0.03
CA ALA A 369 -8.22 0.31 -1.39
C ALA A 369 -9.24 1.32 -1.96
N ASN A 370 -8.80 2.49 -2.41
CA ASN A 370 -9.71 3.53 -2.91
C ASN A 370 -10.81 3.88 -1.89
N VAL A 371 -10.39 4.13 -0.64
CA VAL A 371 -11.28 4.49 0.46
C VAL A 371 -11.05 5.93 0.85
N ARG A 372 -12.12 6.65 1.14
CA ARG A 372 -12.05 8.02 1.65
C ARG A 372 -12.70 8.12 3.02
N THR A 373 -11.98 8.62 4.01
CA THR A 373 -12.53 8.96 5.33
C THR A 373 -12.52 10.48 5.54
N LEU A 374 -13.65 11.03 5.98
CA LEU A 374 -13.81 12.47 6.20
C LEU A 374 -14.62 12.81 7.45
N TYR A 375 -14.27 13.89 8.14
CA TYR A 375 -15.08 14.48 9.22
C TYR A 375 -15.30 13.58 10.45
N SER A 376 -14.39 12.64 10.69
CA SER A 376 -14.41 11.81 11.92
C SER A 376 -14.07 12.66 13.15
N GLN A 377 -14.74 12.43 14.28
CA GLN A 377 -14.44 13.10 15.55
C GLN A 377 -13.36 12.36 16.37
N ALA A 378 -12.85 11.23 15.89
CA ALA A 378 -11.57 10.65 16.27
C ALA A 378 -10.79 10.31 14.99
N ASP A 379 -9.84 9.37 15.06
CA ASP A 379 -8.97 9.06 13.91
C ASP A 379 -9.75 8.61 12.67
N GLY A 380 -9.26 8.94 11.47
CA GLY A 380 -9.84 8.43 10.23
C GLY A 380 -9.81 6.90 10.19
N VAL A 381 -8.64 6.32 10.48
CA VAL A 381 -8.44 4.89 10.69
C VAL A 381 -7.67 4.65 11.98
N PHE A 382 -8.14 3.71 12.81
CA PHE A 382 -7.45 3.25 14.00
C PHE A 382 -7.16 1.76 13.90
N SER A 383 -5.89 1.38 13.88
CA SER A 383 -5.46 0.00 13.65
C SER A 383 -4.62 -0.58 14.78
N ASN A 384 -4.95 -1.82 15.15
CA ASN A 384 -4.15 -2.68 16.03
C ASN A 384 -3.70 -3.98 15.32
N GLY A 385 -4.00 -4.13 14.03
CA GLY A 385 -3.79 -5.36 13.27
C GLY A 385 -2.39 -5.48 12.66
N TYR A 386 -2.09 -6.64 12.05
CA TYR A 386 -0.85 -6.90 11.32
C TYR A 386 -1.08 -7.08 9.81
N ASP A 387 -0.07 -6.80 9.00
CA ASP A 387 -0.05 -7.13 7.56
C ASP A 387 -1.22 -6.48 6.78
N TRP A 388 -1.51 -5.22 7.07
CA TRP A 388 -2.54 -4.46 6.34
C TRP A 388 -1.94 -3.74 5.14
N ARG A 389 -2.58 -3.90 3.99
CA ARG A 389 -2.27 -3.13 2.79
C ARG A 389 -3.27 -1.99 2.60
N VAL A 390 -2.77 -0.77 2.52
CA VAL A 390 -3.59 0.45 2.39
C VAL A 390 -3.16 1.18 1.13
N GLU A 391 -4.04 1.33 0.15
CA GLU A 391 -3.65 1.86 -1.15
C GLU A 391 -4.68 2.82 -1.75
N ASP A 392 -4.17 3.80 -2.49
CA ASP A 392 -4.95 4.76 -3.28
C ASP A 392 -6.08 5.42 -2.45
N SER A 393 -5.82 5.69 -1.17
CA SER A 393 -6.85 6.09 -0.19
C SER A 393 -6.61 7.47 0.40
N ASP A 394 -7.70 8.13 0.79
CA ASP A 394 -7.74 9.49 1.31
C ASP A 394 -8.21 9.50 2.78
N PHE A 395 -7.37 9.96 3.71
CA PHE A 395 -7.70 10.05 5.14
C PHE A 395 -7.58 11.49 5.62
N GLY A 396 -8.71 12.20 5.72
CA GLY A 396 -8.63 13.62 6.00
C GLY A 396 -9.75 14.21 6.81
N ASN A 397 -9.51 15.45 7.27
CA ASN A 397 -10.46 16.23 8.05
C ASN A 397 -10.97 15.48 9.30
N ALA A 398 -10.11 14.74 9.98
CA ALA A 398 -10.41 14.23 11.32
C ALA A 398 -10.40 15.42 12.31
N GLN A 399 -11.52 15.67 12.99
CA GLN A 399 -11.81 16.94 13.68
C GLN A 399 -11.66 16.89 15.20
N GLY A 400 -11.65 15.70 15.78
CA GLY A 400 -11.49 15.52 17.23
C GLY A 400 -10.18 16.08 17.76
N SER A 401 -10.15 16.50 19.02
CA SER A 401 -8.88 16.82 19.69
C SER A 401 -7.97 15.60 19.71
N GLY A 402 -6.81 15.68 19.07
CA GLY A 402 -5.89 14.54 18.96
C GLY A 402 -6.18 13.57 17.82
N ALA A 403 -7.16 13.87 16.95
CA ALA A 403 -7.57 12.99 15.86
C ALA A 403 -6.60 13.02 14.67
N ASN A 404 -6.09 11.85 14.30
CA ASN A 404 -5.15 11.64 13.20
C ASN A 404 -5.85 11.10 11.96
N GLY A 405 -5.24 11.25 10.78
CA GLY A 405 -5.77 10.64 9.55
C GLY A 405 -5.74 9.11 9.62
N PHE A 406 -4.57 8.56 9.97
CA PHE A 406 -4.35 7.14 10.19
C PHE A 406 -3.50 6.92 11.44
N THR A 407 -3.95 6.03 12.31
CA THR A 407 -3.20 5.61 13.50
C THR A 407 -2.91 4.12 13.42
N GLN A 408 -1.63 3.74 13.46
CA GLN A 408 -1.21 2.41 13.85
C GLN A 408 -0.90 2.43 15.36
N ASN A 409 -1.81 1.92 16.17
CA ASN A 409 -1.72 1.96 17.61
C ASN A 409 -0.87 0.80 18.18
N SER A 410 -1.05 -0.39 17.64
CA SER A 410 -0.26 -1.60 17.96
C SER A 410 -0.14 -2.50 16.75
N GLY A 411 0.53 -3.64 16.87
CA GLY A 411 0.79 -4.52 15.72
C GLY A 411 1.82 -3.93 14.77
N GLY A 412 1.62 -4.02 13.46
CA GLY A 412 2.52 -3.39 12.49
C GLY A 412 2.51 -4.05 11.13
N ALA A 413 3.64 -4.01 10.42
CA ALA A 413 3.76 -4.53 9.05
C ALA A 413 2.73 -3.94 8.07
N THR A 414 2.25 -2.72 8.34
CA THR A 414 1.33 -2.02 7.43
C THR A 414 2.11 -1.48 6.23
N GLU A 415 1.64 -1.79 5.03
CA GLU A 415 2.13 -1.23 3.78
C GLU A 415 1.11 -0.20 3.28
N MET A 416 1.51 1.07 3.20
CA MET A 416 0.65 2.15 2.68
C MET A 416 1.23 2.72 1.40
N VAL A 417 0.44 2.77 0.32
CA VAL A 417 0.90 3.15 -1.02
C VAL A 417 -0.05 4.16 -1.67
N ASN A 418 0.47 5.26 -2.22
CA ASN A 418 -0.31 6.28 -2.93
C ASN A 418 -1.48 6.87 -2.11
N CYS A 419 -1.31 7.04 -0.80
CA CYS A 419 -2.36 7.57 0.06
C CYS A 419 -2.18 9.06 0.38
N ASN A 420 -3.28 9.79 0.54
CA ASN A 420 -3.29 11.18 0.96
C ASN A 420 -3.81 11.29 2.40
N LEU A 421 -3.07 11.97 3.28
CA LEU A 421 -3.43 12.19 4.67
C LEU A 421 -3.44 13.68 4.95
N PHE A 422 -4.64 14.28 5.07
CA PHE A 422 -4.78 15.73 4.96
C PHE A 422 -5.71 16.40 5.97
N PHE A 423 -5.40 17.64 6.35
CA PHE A 423 -6.27 18.48 7.18
C PHE A 423 -6.76 17.82 8.49
N ASN A 424 -5.99 16.90 9.07
CA ASN A 424 -6.34 16.27 10.33
C ASN A 424 -5.99 17.18 11.51
N ASN A 425 -6.81 17.18 12.57
CA ASN A 425 -6.65 18.06 13.73
C ASN A 425 -5.45 17.71 14.64
N ALA A 426 -4.87 16.52 14.45
CA ALA A 426 -3.55 16.18 14.96
C ALA A 426 -2.58 15.87 13.81
N SER A 427 -2.15 14.62 13.65
CA SER A 427 -1.17 14.25 12.63
C SER A 427 -1.83 13.59 11.41
N GLY A 428 -1.18 13.64 10.25
CA GLY A 428 -1.60 12.81 9.12
C GLY A 428 -1.52 11.33 9.47
N LEU A 429 -0.33 10.88 9.85
CA LEU A 429 -0.07 9.52 10.33
C LEU A 429 0.49 9.54 11.77
N PHE A 430 0.00 8.64 12.60
CA PHE A 430 0.52 8.39 13.94
C PHE A 430 0.89 6.91 14.15
N LEU A 431 2.14 6.65 14.54
CA LEU A 431 2.63 5.32 14.93
C LEU A 431 2.90 5.33 16.44
N ALA A 432 2.10 4.59 17.20
CA ALA A 432 2.18 4.60 18.66
C ALA A 432 3.19 3.57 19.21
N SER A 433 3.37 3.57 20.53
CA SER A 433 4.40 2.76 21.20
C SER A 433 4.16 1.25 21.14
N GLY A 434 2.94 0.84 20.80
CA GLY A 434 2.57 -0.57 20.65
C GLY A 434 2.98 -1.17 19.32
N VAL A 435 3.53 -0.38 18.39
CA VAL A 435 3.94 -0.85 17.06
C VAL A 435 5.24 -1.63 17.16
N ASN A 436 5.18 -2.92 16.84
CA ASN A 436 6.26 -3.89 17.02
C ASN A 436 6.73 -4.54 15.70
N ALA A 437 6.22 -4.10 14.56
CA ALA A 437 6.67 -4.54 13.23
C ALA A 437 6.80 -3.37 12.26
N SER A 438 7.76 -3.45 11.33
CA SER A 438 8.10 -2.39 10.40
C SER A 438 6.96 -2.05 9.44
N CYS A 439 6.37 -0.87 9.57
CA CYS A 439 5.49 -0.28 8.57
C CYS A 439 6.25 0.42 7.44
N LEU A 440 5.72 0.34 6.22
CA LEU A 440 6.30 0.87 4.98
C LEU A 440 5.30 1.83 4.33
N PHE A 441 5.76 3.03 3.98
CA PHE A 441 4.94 4.08 3.37
C PHE A 441 5.60 4.53 2.07
N THR A 442 4.88 4.42 0.95
CA THR A 442 5.40 4.70 -0.38
C THR A 442 4.47 5.65 -1.12
N ASN A 443 4.99 6.71 -1.75
CA ASN A 443 4.19 7.68 -2.51
C ASN A 443 3.04 8.31 -1.70
N CYS A 444 3.18 8.43 -0.38
CA CYS A 444 2.15 9.03 0.47
C CYS A 444 2.31 10.55 0.55
N TYR A 445 1.19 11.27 0.59
CA TYR A 445 1.13 12.73 0.70
C TYR A 445 0.57 13.13 2.06
N PHE A 446 1.35 13.85 2.86
CA PHE A 446 0.96 14.36 4.17
C PHE A 446 0.79 15.88 4.07
N ASP A 447 -0.47 16.34 4.05
CA ASP A 447 -0.79 17.69 3.61
C ASP A 447 -1.62 18.48 4.63
N THR A 448 -1.10 19.64 5.05
CA THR A 448 -1.87 20.62 5.82
C THR A 448 -2.46 20.07 7.13
N ASN A 449 -1.78 19.11 7.78
CA ASN A 449 -2.20 18.59 9.08
C ASN A 449 -1.87 19.57 10.20
N PHE A 450 -2.71 19.59 11.24
CA PHE A 450 -2.67 20.62 12.28
C PHE A 450 -1.42 20.54 13.16
N ASN A 451 -1.00 19.33 13.54
CA ASN A 451 0.25 19.11 14.27
C ASN A 451 1.36 18.67 13.32
N HIS A 452 1.43 17.39 13.00
CA HIS A 452 2.52 16.81 12.21
C HIS A 452 2.00 16.20 10.90
N GLY A 453 2.85 16.09 9.89
CA GLY A 453 2.53 15.16 8.80
C GLY A 453 2.60 13.72 9.29
N VAL A 454 3.70 13.39 9.98
CA VAL A 454 3.94 12.08 10.61
C VAL A 454 4.43 12.26 12.04
N ALA A 455 3.86 11.48 12.97
CA ALA A 455 4.35 11.38 14.35
C ALA A 455 4.57 9.91 14.74
N ILE A 456 5.70 9.61 15.37
CA ILE A 456 6.08 8.27 15.83
C ILE A 456 6.49 8.37 17.30
N SER A 457 5.86 7.59 18.18
CA SER A 457 6.13 7.60 19.62
C SER A 457 6.40 6.20 20.16
N GLY A 458 7.65 5.75 20.13
CA GLY A 458 8.07 4.46 20.70
C GLY A 458 7.99 3.29 19.72
N SER A 459 9.09 2.56 19.60
CA SER A 459 9.14 1.17 19.14
C SER A 459 10.43 0.55 19.68
N PHE A 460 10.33 -0.16 20.81
CA PHE A 460 11.47 -0.76 21.52
C PHE A 460 11.28 -2.28 21.58
N GLY A 461 12.19 -3.03 20.95
CA GLY A 461 12.15 -4.49 20.81
C GLY A 461 12.17 -4.91 19.33
N ASP A 462 13.00 -5.90 18.99
CA ASP A 462 13.23 -6.51 17.67
C ASP A 462 13.20 -5.56 16.44
N ILE A 463 14.36 -4.99 16.08
CA ILE A 463 14.70 -4.29 14.82
C ILE A 463 13.50 -3.75 14.00
N VAL A 464 12.68 -2.88 14.60
CA VAL A 464 11.63 -2.14 13.85
C VAL A 464 12.29 -1.02 13.06
N SER A 465 12.09 -1.06 11.74
CA SER A 465 12.67 -0.14 10.76
C SER A 465 11.58 0.43 9.86
N HIS A 466 10.92 1.49 10.30
CA HIS A 466 9.90 2.16 9.47
C HIS A 466 10.57 2.82 8.26
N SER A 467 9.88 2.79 7.12
CA SER A 467 10.39 3.39 5.88
C SER A 467 9.35 4.29 5.25
N PHE A 468 9.81 5.45 4.79
CA PHE A 468 9.06 6.38 3.96
C PHE A 468 9.83 6.57 2.65
N SER A 469 9.23 6.22 1.52
CA SER A 469 9.88 6.22 0.21
C SER A 469 9.06 7.05 -0.78
N ASN A 470 9.68 8.05 -1.41
CA ASN A 470 9.02 8.93 -2.37
C ASN A 470 7.75 9.61 -1.83
N CYS A 471 7.73 9.91 -0.52
CA CYS A 471 6.62 10.58 0.14
C CYS A 471 6.78 12.10 0.11
N LEU A 472 5.66 12.82 0.16
CA LEU A 472 5.61 14.28 0.15
C LEU A 472 5.00 14.82 1.45
N TRP A 473 5.66 15.79 2.07
CA TRP A 473 5.14 16.54 3.23
C TRP A 473 4.92 17.99 2.83
N ARG A 474 3.67 18.45 2.88
CA ARG A 474 3.31 19.81 2.53
C ARG A 474 2.58 20.52 3.65
N ASP A 475 3.02 21.74 3.98
CA ASP A 475 2.30 22.70 4.81
C ASP A 475 1.72 22.14 6.13
N ASN A 476 2.39 21.17 6.78
CA ASN A 476 1.96 20.68 8.09
C ASN A 476 2.33 21.70 9.21
N SER A 477 1.89 21.47 10.45
CA SER A 477 2.01 22.40 11.59
C SER A 477 1.04 23.59 11.55
N GLN A 478 -0.21 23.36 11.15
CA GLN A 478 -1.23 24.43 11.05
C GLN A 478 -1.73 24.96 12.41
N ALA A 479 -1.51 24.25 13.52
CA ALA A 479 -1.90 24.67 14.85
C ALA A 479 -1.20 25.97 15.29
N GLY A 480 0.05 26.16 14.91
CA GLY A 480 0.85 27.32 15.30
C GLY A 480 2.13 27.40 14.49
N ASP A 481 2.58 28.63 14.24
CA ASP A 481 3.88 28.87 13.63
C ASP A 481 4.99 28.32 14.54
N ASN A 482 5.96 27.61 13.95
CA ASN A 482 7.13 27.06 14.65
C ASN A 482 6.78 26.21 15.89
N SER A 483 5.62 25.55 15.90
CA SER A 483 5.11 24.80 17.06
C SER A 483 5.26 23.28 16.90
N TYR A 484 5.00 22.76 15.70
CA TYR A 484 5.06 21.34 15.37
C TYR A 484 5.97 21.09 14.16
N ASP A 485 6.24 19.83 13.87
CA ASP A 485 7.25 19.39 12.88
C ASP A 485 6.56 18.72 11.68
N HIS A 486 7.18 18.68 10.50
CA HIS A 486 6.64 17.83 9.42
C HIS A 486 6.68 16.35 9.82
N ILE A 487 7.81 15.90 10.38
CA ILE A 487 8.00 14.55 10.91
C ILE A 487 8.52 14.66 12.33
N ASN A 488 7.86 14.00 13.29
CA ASN A 488 8.32 13.90 14.68
C ASN A 488 8.50 12.42 15.06
N ILE A 489 9.69 12.03 15.52
CA ILE A 489 10.04 10.64 15.80
C ILE A 489 10.69 10.56 17.17
N VAL A 490 10.13 9.77 18.07
CA VAL A 490 10.64 9.59 19.42
C VAL A 490 10.78 8.11 19.75
N ASN A 491 11.89 7.71 20.36
CA ASN A 491 12.17 6.37 20.91
C ASN A 491 12.06 5.23 19.87
N MET A 492 13.03 5.09 18.96
CA MET A 492 12.95 4.10 17.88
C MET A 492 14.31 3.47 17.51
N THR A 493 14.31 2.24 16.98
CA THR A 493 15.54 1.63 16.46
C THR A 493 16.01 2.29 15.15
N GLN A 494 15.22 2.20 14.08
CA GLN A 494 15.61 2.78 12.80
C GLN A 494 14.43 3.40 12.06
N VAL A 495 14.70 4.49 11.35
CA VAL A 495 13.79 5.03 10.34
C VAL A 495 14.57 5.35 9.05
N THR A 496 13.96 5.06 7.92
CA THR A 496 14.44 5.42 6.59
C THR A 496 13.48 6.42 5.95
N ILE A 497 13.99 7.56 5.51
CA ILE A 497 13.27 8.57 4.75
C ILE A 497 14.06 8.76 3.47
N ASP A 498 13.57 8.21 2.37
CA ASP A 498 14.26 8.17 1.08
C ASP A 498 13.42 8.78 -0.04
N ALA A 499 14.09 9.47 -0.96
CA ALA A 499 13.46 10.22 -2.05
C ALA A 499 12.29 11.14 -1.60
N ALA A 500 12.32 11.62 -0.35
CA ALA A 500 11.24 12.41 0.21
C ALA A 500 11.19 13.82 -0.39
N THR A 501 10.02 14.44 -0.49
CA THR A 501 9.87 15.85 -0.87
C THR A 501 9.19 16.63 0.25
N PHE A 502 9.76 17.78 0.63
CA PHE A 502 9.18 18.68 1.64
C PHE A 502 8.83 20.01 0.98
N VAL A 503 7.60 20.49 1.22
CA VAL A 503 7.06 21.72 0.63
C VAL A 503 6.45 22.61 1.71
N VAL A 504 6.85 23.88 1.75
CA VAL A 504 6.25 24.90 2.62
C VAL A 504 5.87 26.12 1.78
N ASN A 505 4.57 26.36 1.64
CA ASN A 505 3.98 27.46 0.89
C ASN A 505 3.30 28.51 1.78
N ILE A 506 3.11 28.23 3.08
CA ILE A 506 2.40 29.14 4.01
C ILE A 506 3.41 29.81 4.97
N PRO A 507 3.85 31.06 4.70
CA PRO A 507 4.93 31.69 5.48
C PRO A 507 4.61 31.95 6.94
N SER A 508 3.32 32.07 7.30
CA SER A 508 2.85 32.33 8.67
C SER A 508 2.54 31.08 9.49
N LYS A 509 2.76 29.89 8.92
CA LYS A 509 2.45 28.58 9.53
C LYS A 509 3.56 27.60 9.20
N GLN A 510 4.78 27.94 9.62
CA GLN A 510 5.95 27.15 9.32
C GLN A 510 6.10 25.99 10.31
N PRO A 511 6.53 24.81 9.85
CA PRO A 511 6.96 23.76 10.76
C PRO A 511 8.23 24.20 11.50
N ARG A 512 8.32 23.82 12.78
CA ARG A 512 9.50 24.00 13.62
C ARG A 512 10.71 23.24 13.09
N TYR A 513 10.51 21.99 12.69
CA TYR A 513 11.53 21.14 12.06
C TYR A 513 10.95 20.38 10.86
N LEU A 514 11.75 20.15 9.81
CA LEU A 514 11.39 19.19 8.75
C LEU A 514 11.31 17.76 9.31
N VAL A 515 12.34 17.39 10.09
CA VAL A 515 12.38 16.13 10.83
C VAL A 515 12.92 16.43 12.22
N ASN A 516 12.17 16.04 13.24
CA ASN A 516 12.58 16.07 14.64
C ASN A 516 12.72 14.63 15.13
N THR A 517 13.88 14.29 15.69
CA THR A 517 14.13 12.94 16.23
C THR A 517 14.68 13.00 17.64
N ALA A 518 14.13 12.19 18.55
CA ALA A 518 14.66 12.02 19.91
C ALA A 518 14.78 10.53 20.24
N ASN A 519 15.96 10.09 20.71
CA ASN A 519 16.24 8.68 21.05
C ASN A 519 16.00 7.72 19.87
N VAL A 520 16.53 8.04 18.68
CA VAL A 520 16.48 7.14 17.52
C VAL A 520 17.88 6.57 17.25
N ASN A 521 18.04 5.25 17.19
CA ASN A 521 19.39 4.65 17.03
C ASN A 521 19.99 4.96 15.65
N ARG A 522 19.16 4.91 14.59
CA ARG A 522 19.60 5.19 13.22
C ARG A 522 18.53 5.92 12.42
N VAL A 523 18.94 7.00 11.75
CA VAL A 523 18.12 7.71 10.76
C VAL A 523 18.86 7.68 9.42
N VAL A 524 18.22 7.15 8.39
CA VAL A 524 18.65 7.27 7.00
C VAL A 524 17.79 8.34 6.35
N PHE A 525 18.41 9.38 5.78
CA PHE A 525 17.71 10.53 5.24
C PHE A 525 18.26 10.94 3.86
N ASN A 526 17.39 10.91 2.86
CA ASN A 526 17.61 11.38 1.50
C ASN A 526 16.32 12.07 1.01
N ALA A 527 16.37 13.37 0.77
CA ALA A 527 15.20 14.17 0.45
C ALA A 527 15.52 15.40 -0.40
N THR A 528 14.52 15.84 -1.16
CA THR A 528 14.45 17.12 -1.85
C THR A 528 13.56 18.09 -1.05
N PHE A 529 13.88 19.38 -1.09
CA PHE A 529 13.07 20.42 -0.46
C PHE A 529 12.75 21.50 -1.49
N GLU A 530 11.49 21.92 -1.53
CA GLU A 530 11.00 22.96 -2.44
C GLU A 530 10.32 24.08 -1.63
N GLN A 531 10.70 25.32 -1.91
CA GLN A 531 10.06 26.51 -1.36
C GLN A 531 9.57 27.38 -2.52
N ASN A 532 8.25 27.54 -2.63
CA ASN A 532 7.65 28.45 -3.60
C ASN A 532 7.32 29.78 -2.90
N ASP A 533 8.11 30.81 -3.19
CA ASP A 533 7.78 32.23 -3.05
C ASP A 533 7.73 32.87 -1.65
N THR A 534 8.85 32.97 -0.90
CA THR A 534 9.21 34.21 -0.15
C THR A 534 10.63 34.20 0.45
N PRO A 535 11.31 35.35 0.58
CA PRO A 535 12.70 35.43 1.04
C PRO A 535 12.83 35.46 2.57
N ASN A 536 13.82 34.74 3.10
CA ASN A 536 14.44 34.89 4.43
C ASN A 536 13.63 34.50 5.69
N VAL A 537 13.21 33.24 5.82
CA VAL A 537 12.98 32.65 7.16
C VAL A 537 13.85 31.40 7.31
N PRO A 538 14.84 31.38 8.24
CA PRO A 538 15.69 30.21 8.44
C PRO A 538 14.90 29.06 9.07
N TYR A 539 14.79 27.93 8.37
CA TYR A 539 14.22 26.71 8.95
C TYR A 539 15.24 25.98 9.80
N HIS A 540 14.75 25.31 10.84
CA HIS A 540 15.58 24.44 11.65
C HIS A 540 15.46 22.99 11.19
N THR A 541 16.58 22.28 11.17
CA THR A 541 16.60 20.80 11.17
C THR A 541 17.27 20.36 12.46
N ALA A 542 16.53 19.80 13.41
CA ALA A 542 17.08 19.25 14.65
C ALA A 542 17.10 17.73 14.57
N ILE A 543 18.29 17.15 14.40
CA ILE A 543 18.50 15.71 14.46
C ILE A 543 19.43 15.42 15.65
N THR A 544 18.89 14.89 16.75
CA THR A 544 19.68 14.51 17.94
C THR A 544 19.82 13.00 18.03
N ASN A 545 20.79 12.38 17.33
CA ASN A 545 21.01 10.92 17.35
C ASN A 545 22.50 10.52 17.33
N ASN A 546 22.77 9.27 17.70
CA ASN A 546 24.12 8.70 17.82
C ASN A 546 24.84 8.47 16.48
N PHE A 547 24.10 8.28 15.38
CA PHE A 547 24.64 8.12 14.02
C PHE A 547 23.75 8.86 13.00
N LEU A 548 24.31 9.83 12.27
CA LEU A 548 23.64 10.58 11.20
C LEU A 548 24.38 10.35 9.88
N ASN A 549 23.75 9.67 8.93
CA ASN A 549 24.17 9.67 7.53
C ASN A 549 23.32 10.71 6.78
N LEU A 550 23.87 11.91 6.62
CA LEU A 550 23.25 13.01 5.89
C LEU A 550 23.76 13.02 4.45
N ALA A 551 22.94 12.62 3.48
CA ALA A 551 23.21 12.80 2.05
C ALA A 551 22.38 13.99 1.55
N LEU A 552 23.04 15.10 1.21
CA LEU A 552 22.40 16.27 0.59
C LEU A 552 22.74 16.27 -0.90
N VAL A 553 21.79 15.91 -1.75
CA VAL A 553 21.99 15.83 -3.21
C VAL A 553 21.05 16.81 -3.91
N GLY A 554 21.58 17.72 -4.73
CA GLY A 554 20.78 18.58 -5.62
C GLY A 554 20.24 19.91 -5.04
N CYS A 555 20.66 20.31 -3.85
CA CYS A 555 20.14 21.54 -3.22
C CYS A 555 20.91 22.81 -3.64
N GLU A 556 20.21 23.78 -4.25
CA GLU A 556 20.69 25.17 -4.36
C GLU A 556 20.31 25.92 -3.07
N ASN A 557 21.29 26.13 -2.17
CA ASN A 557 21.17 26.74 -0.82
C ASN A 557 20.79 25.80 0.32
N THR A 558 21.62 24.79 0.61
CA THR A 558 21.51 24.06 1.89
C THR A 558 22.19 24.81 3.03
N SER A 559 21.41 25.28 4.00
CA SER A 559 21.90 25.71 5.31
C SER A 559 21.43 24.75 6.40
N ILE A 560 22.34 24.20 7.20
CA ILE A 560 22.00 23.58 8.49
C ILE A 560 21.78 24.75 9.47
N GLY A 561 20.56 25.26 9.54
CA GLY A 561 20.20 26.48 10.25
C GLY A 561 19.76 26.25 11.71
N LEU A 562 20.27 27.08 12.62
CA LEU A 562 19.63 27.43 13.89
C LEU A 562 19.47 28.96 13.90
N MET A 563 18.29 29.47 14.25
CA MET A 563 17.86 30.87 14.09
C MET A 563 18.65 31.88 14.97
N GLY A 564 18.92 33.06 14.40
CA GLY A 564 19.52 34.25 15.04
C GLY A 564 20.90 34.65 14.47
N ASN A 565 21.49 35.77 14.95
CA ASN A 565 22.89 36.20 14.66
C ASN A 565 23.92 35.18 15.21
N LYS A 566 23.92 33.93 14.75
CA LYS A 566 24.70 32.84 15.34
C LYS A 566 25.35 31.91 14.32
N THR A 567 26.51 31.42 14.74
CA THR A 567 27.41 30.44 14.16
C THR A 567 26.78 29.02 14.12
N VAL A 568 27.26 28.13 13.23
CA VAL A 568 27.04 26.67 13.32
C VAL A 568 27.64 26.17 14.64
N GLY A 569 26.81 26.06 15.67
CA GLY A 569 27.19 25.56 16.99
C GLY A 569 26.88 24.08 17.11
N LEU A 570 27.85 23.22 16.81
CA LEU A 570 27.79 21.82 17.23
C LEU A 570 28.24 21.77 18.70
N ASN A 571 27.29 21.84 19.63
CA ASN A 571 27.59 21.81 21.07
C ASN A 571 27.72 20.38 21.58
N GLY A 572 28.94 19.86 21.57
CA GLY A 572 29.35 18.83 22.54
C GLY A 572 29.86 19.53 23.79
N LEU A 573 29.67 18.93 24.98
CA LEU A 573 30.35 19.33 26.23
C LEU A 573 31.89 19.41 26.09
N SER A 574 32.44 18.92 24.97
CA SER A 574 33.86 18.90 24.61
C SER A 574 34.14 19.27 23.14
N GLY A 575 33.23 20.00 22.48
CA GLY A 575 33.36 20.38 21.06
C GLY A 575 33.02 19.24 20.07
N PRO A 576 32.74 19.56 18.79
CA PRO A 576 32.42 18.56 17.76
C PRO A 576 33.66 17.91 17.14
N ASN A 577 33.60 16.60 16.93
CA ASN A 577 34.65 15.85 16.20
C ASN A 577 34.27 15.70 14.73
N PHE A 578 35.21 16.01 13.83
CA PHE A 578 35.17 15.58 12.43
C PHE A 578 36.27 14.55 12.20
N ASP A 579 35.88 13.32 11.91
CA ASP A 579 36.79 12.18 11.74
C ASP A 579 36.95 11.87 10.25
N TYR A 580 38.21 11.85 9.78
CA TYR A 580 38.58 11.50 8.41
C TYR A 580 39.15 10.08 8.38
N TYR A 581 38.50 9.20 7.62
CA TYR A 581 38.85 7.79 7.50
C TYR A 581 39.67 7.53 6.22
N ASP A 582 40.74 6.74 6.34
CA ASP A 582 41.39 6.10 5.19
C ASP A 582 40.80 4.69 5.01
N ALA A 583 40.10 4.48 3.89
CA ALA A 583 39.41 3.23 3.59
C ALA A 583 40.34 2.02 3.40
N GLY A 584 41.66 2.22 3.26
CA GLY A 584 42.65 1.16 3.05
C GLY A 584 43.37 0.64 4.30
N SER A 585 43.15 1.21 5.49
CA SER A 585 43.95 0.89 6.68
C SER A 585 43.39 -0.29 7.48
N VAL A 586 44.10 -1.42 7.48
CA VAL A 586 43.77 -2.65 8.25
C VAL A 586 44.40 -2.71 9.65
N SER A 587 44.97 -1.61 10.16
CA SER A 587 45.51 -1.57 11.53
C SER A 587 45.36 -0.20 12.21
N GLY A 588 44.49 -0.12 13.22
CA GLY A 588 44.73 0.47 14.56
C GLY A 588 45.08 1.94 14.75
N GLU A 589 45.63 2.66 13.77
CA GLU A 589 46.47 3.84 14.07
C GLU A 589 46.24 5.08 13.19
N ARG A 590 45.27 5.10 12.27
CA ARG A 590 45.17 6.19 11.29
C ARG A 590 43.77 6.79 11.12
N ARG A 591 43.28 7.44 12.18
CA ARG A 591 42.17 8.40 12.12
C ARG A 591 42.71 9.80 12.34
N TRP A 592 42.39 10.72 11.43
CA TRP A 592 42.61 12.15 11.64
C TRP A 592 41.34 12.77 12.18
N ARG A 593 41.45 13.44 13.33
CA ARG A 593 40.35 14.18 13.95
C ARG A 593 40.64 15.66 13.94
N THR A 594 39.66 16.44 13.50
CA THR A 594 39.64 17.90 13.74
C THR A 594 38.54 18.24 14.72
N ASN A 595 38.84 19.01 15.77
CA ASN A 595 37.87 19.46 16.78
C ASN A 595 38.15 20.93 17.16
N VAL A 596 37.13 21.65 17.60
CA VAL A 596 37.28 22.97 18.22
C VAL A 596 36.84 22.90 19.68
N SER A 597 37.79 23.17 20.59
CA SER A 597 37.53 23.30 22.03
C SER A 597 37.92 24.69 22.50
N GLY A 598 36.95 25.49 22.92
CA GLY A 598 37.18 26.90 23.26
C GLY A 598 37.66 27.73 22.06
N SER A 599 38.81 28.42 22.20
CA SER A 599 39.44 29.23 21.12
C SER A 599 40.56 28.48 20.37
N VAL A 600 40.61 27.15 20.52
CA VAL A 600 41.66 26.30 19.96
C VAL A 600 41.06 25.37 18.93
N TRP A 601 41.65 25.39 17.74
CA TRP A 601 41.42 24.36 16.72
C TRP A 601 42.48 23.26 16.90
N HIS A 602 42.00 22.03 17.05
CA HIS A 602 42.81 20.84 17.26
C HIS A 602 42.85 20.00 15.99
N LEU A 603 44.04 19.51 15.64
CA LEU A 603 44.25 18.36 14.76
C LEU A 603 44.95 17.27 15.57
N GLN A 604 44.33 16.09 15.64
CA GLN A 604 44.77 14.98 16.49
C GLN A 604 44.77 13.66 15.73
N ALA A 605 45.70 12.78 16.08
CA ALA A 605 45.64 11.37 15.72
C ALA A 605 44.88 10.62 16.83
N THR A 606 43.96 9.75 16.44
CA THR A 606 43.19 8.91 17.37
C THR A 606 43.31 7.44 17.01
N ASP A 607 43.25 6.58 18.03
CA ASP A 607 43.14 5.13 17.84
C ASP A 607 41.71 4.69 17.54
N ASP A 608 41.53 3.39 17.32
CA ASP A 608 40.22 2.82 17.02
C ASP A 608 39.20 2.95 18.17
N ALA A 609 39.67 3.09 19.40
CA ALA A 609 38.87 3.34 20.60
C ALA A 609 38.52 4.83 20.79
N GLY A 610 39.02 5.71 19.91
CA GLY A 610 38.82 7.16 19.99
C GLY A 610 39.67 7.86 21.05
N ALA A 611 40.64 7.14 21.64
CA ALA A 611 41.61 7.73 22.55
C ALA A 611 42.63 8.56 21.76
N THR A 612 42.98 9.71 22.31
CA THR A 612 44.00 10.60 21.75
C THR A 612 45.37 9.95 21.92
N THR A 613 45.97 9.52 20.82
CA THR A 613 47.30 8.90 20.84
C THR A 613 48.41 9.94 20.72
N ALA A 614 48.12 11.09 20.08
CA ALA A 614 48.98 12.28 20.07
C ALA A 614 48.20 13.56 19.65
N GLU A 615 48.45 14.69 20.32
CA GLU A 615 48.06 16.01 19.80
C GLU A 615 49.04 16.44 18.70
N VAL A 616 48.54 16.73 17.49
CA VAL A 616 49.41 16.96 16.32
C VAL A 616 49.54 18.43 15.95
N LEU A 617 48.52 19.26 16.13
CA LEU A 617 48.61 20.71 15.91
C LEU A 617 47.48 21.45 16.65
N ASN A 618 47.85 22.47 17.43
CA ASN A 618 46.92 23.40 18.06
C ASN A 618 47.09 24.79 17.42
N VAL A 619 46.06 25.27 16.73
CA VAL A 619 45.98 26.64 16.20
C VAL A 619 45.06 27.45 17.10
N THR A 620 45.63 28.38 17.84
CA THR A 620 44.87 29.30 18.68
C THR A 620 44.66 30.62 17.95
N ARG A 621 43.40 31.08 17.89
CA ARG A 621 43.07 32.44 17.43
C ARG A 621 42.59 33.27 18.60
N THR A 622 43.41 34.21 19.04
CA THR A 622 43.03 35.24 20.02
C THR A 622 43.06 36.62 19.36
N GLY A 623 41.90 37.24 19.19
CA GLY A 623 41.77 38.63 18.71
C GLY A 623 42.33 38.89 17.30
N THR A 624 42.96 40.05 17.11
CA THR A 624 43.51 40.57 15.84
C THR A 624 44.96 40.16 15.57
N THR A 625 45.49 39.15 16.28
CA THR A 625 46.91 38.74 16.27
C THR A 625 47.15 37.39 15.57
N PRO A 626 48.38 37.12 15.08
CA PRO A 626 48.67 36.00 14.17
C PRO A 626 48.61 34.62 14.83
N VAL A 627 48.41 33.60 13.98
CA VAL A 627 48.36 32.16 14.31
C VAL A 627 49.58 31.74 15.14
N SER A 628 49.34 31.12 16.31
CA SER A 628 50.39 30.51 17.14
C SER A 628 50.32 28.97 17.10
N ILE A 629 51.48 28.32 17.14
CA ILE A 629 51.63 26.85 17.25
C ILE A 629 52.16 26.57 18.67
N ASN A 630 51.36 25.90 19.50
CA ASN A 630 51.57 25.93 20.97
C ASN A 630 52.08 24.64 21.62
N THR A 631 52.10 23.49 20.94
CA THR A 631 52.26 22.20 21.65
C THR A 631 53.20 21.17 21.01
N ILE A 632 53.88 21.50 19.90
CA ILE A 632 54.79 20.55 19.23
C ILE A 632 56.18 21.15 19.00
N PRO A 633 57.27 20.34 19.10
CA PRO A 633 58.55 20.72 18.55
C PRO A 633 58.43 20.92 17.04
N VAL A 634 58.72 22.12 16.57
CA VAL A 634 58.82 22.39 15.13
C VAL A 634 60.18 21.89 14.67
N LYS A 635 60.18 20.75 13.95
CA LYS A 635 61.38 20.15 13.35
C LYS A 635 61.18 19.98 11.84
N PRO A 636 62.24 20.04 11.02
CA PRO A 636 62.13 19.67 9.62
C PRO A 636 61.79 18.18 9.48
N ILE A 637 61.07 17.83 8.40
CA ILE A 637 60.75 16.42 8.10
C ILE A 637 61.99 15.61 7.69
N THR A 638 62.98 16.27 7.11
CA THR A 638 64.26 15.68 6.68
C THR A 638 65.39 16.46 7.33
N ASP A 639 66.33 15.73 7.95
CA ASP A 639 67.50 16.31 8.61
C ASP A 639 68.37 17.12 7.62
N ASN A 640 68.90 18.25 8.06
CA ASN A 640 69.76 19.17 7.29
C ASN A 640 69.24 19.60 5.89
N ALA A 641 67.91 19.54 5.64
CA ALA A 641 67.35 19.80 4.31
C ALA A 641 66.62 21.16 4.17
N PHE A 642 66.18 21.76 5.28
CA PHE A 642 65.30 22.94 5.26
C PHE A 642 65.85 24.08 6.13
N PRO A 643 66.01 25.30 5.59
CA PRO A 643 66.36 26.48 6.38
C PRO A 643 65.13 27.07 7.10
N LEU A 644 65.36 27.80 8.20
CA LEU A 644 64.34 28.65 8.82
C LEU A 644 64.33 30.04 8.16
N GLY A 645 63.50 30.17 7.13
CA GLY A 645 63.44 31.36 6.28
C GLY A 645 64.49 31.35 5.16
N ASP A 646 64.49 32.40 4.35
CA ASP A 646 65.41 32.56 3.21
C ASP A 646 65.89 34.02 3.07
N ALA A 647 66.73 34.28 2.07
CA ALA A 647 67.32 35.61 1.83
C ALA A 647 66.28 36.72 1.61
N SER A 648 65.10 36.40 1.09
CA SER A 648 63.96 37.29 0.84
C SER A 648 62.90 37.26 1.96
N HIS A 649 62.73 36.13 2.67
CA HIS A 649 61.78 35.92 3.77
C HIS A 649 62.49 35.64 5.10
N ARG A 650 63.00 36.71 5.72
CA ARG A 650 63.78 36.61 6.97
C ARG A 650 62.92 36.81 8.21
N TRP A 651 63.17 35.99 9.22
CA TRP A 651 62.66 36.23 10.56
C TRP A 651 63.25 37.53 11.12
N THR A 652 62.40 38.38 11.69
CA THR A 652 62.86 39.65 12.25
C THR A 652 63.68 39.45 13.53
N ILE A 653 63.24 38.51 14.39
CA ILE A 653 63.82 38.21 15.71
C ILE A 653 63.51 36.74 16.05
N VAL A 654 64.44 36.05 16.72
CA VAL A 654 64.20 34.77 17.38
C VAL A 654 64.34 34.98 18.89
N TYR A 655 63.27 34.73 19.65
CA TYR A 655 63.30 34.73 21.12
C TYR A 655 63.52 33.31 21.61
N ALA A 656 64.65 33.04 22.28
CA ALA A 656 65.01 31.72 22.80
C ALA A 656 65.54 31.82 24.24
N THR A 657 65.28 30.81 25.07
CA THR A 657 65.77 30.75 26.45
C THR A 657 67.28 30.47 26.52
N THR A 658 67.79 29.63 25.61
CA THR A 658 69.22 29.30 25.48
C THR A 658 69.73 29.69 24.10
N GLY A 659 71.05 29.82 23.95
CA GLY A 659 71.67 30.00 22.64
C GLY A 659 71.39 28.85 21.68
N THR A 660 71.59 29.08 20.39
CA THR A 660 71.41 28.04 19.34
C THR A 660 72.49 26.98 19.47
N ILE A 661 72.10 25.70 19.44
CA ILE A 661 73.04 24.58 19.38
C ILE A 661 73.45 24.40 17.92
N ASN A 662 74.75 24.49 17.64
CA ASN A 662 75.35 24.10 16.37
C ASN A 662 76.11 22.80 16.58
N THR A 663 75.78 21.75 15.82
CA THR A 663 76.53 20.48 15.87
C THR A 663 77.99 20.72 15.53
N SER A 664 78.88 20.26 16.40
CA SER A 664 80.34 20.43 16.26
C SER A 664 81.07 19.14 16.65
N ASP A 665 80.57 18.01 16.16
CA ASP A 665 81.19 16.70 16.33
C ASP A 665 82.46 16.60 15.47
N GLU A 666 83.55 16.06 16.02
CA GLU A 666 84.81 15.85 15.29
C GLU A 666 84.65 14.81 14.18
N ASN A 667 83.77 13.82 14.37
CA ASN A 667 83.53 12.75 13.40
C ASN A 667 82.79 13.23 12.14
N GLU A 668 82.13 14.40 12.21
CA GLU A 668 81.42 15.02 11.09
C GLU A 668 82.28 16.06 10.36
N LYS A 669 83.56 16.19 10.74
CA LYS A 669 84.48 17.20 10.20
C LYS A 669 85.74 16.55 9.65
N THR A 670 86.29 17.18 8.62
CA THR A 670 87.59 16.85 8.03
C THR A 670 88.42 18.12 7.97
N ASP A 671 89.70 17.99 7.63
CA ASP A 671 90.63 19.11 7.43
C ASP A 671 90.76 20.01 8.68
N ILE A 672 90.73 19.38 9.86
CA ILE A 672 90.84 20.06 11.16
C ILE A 672 92.28 20.53 11.35
N ALA A 673 92.50 21.84 11.24
CA ALA A 673 93.81 22.48 11.36
C ALA A 673 93.73 23.77 12.19
N PRO A 674 94.86 24.28 12.72
CA PRO A 674 94.94 25.62 13.27
C PRO A 674 94.52 26.67 12.23
N ILE A 675 93.97 27.80 12.72
CA ILE A 675 93.62 28.92 11.85
C ILE A 675 94.91 29.57 11.33
N ASP A 676 95.02 29.72 10.01
CA ASP A 676 96.19 30.28 9.34
C ASP A 676 96.44 31.74 9.77
N ASP A 677 97.71 32.07 10.05
CA ASP A 677 98.13 33.43 10.38
C ASP A 677 97.80 34.42 9.25
N ALA A 678 97.87 34.01 7.98
CA ALA A 678 97.48 34.87 6.86
C ALA A 678 95.97 35.21 6.90
N LEU A 679 95.13 34.27 7.35
CA LEU A 679 93.71 34.52 7.53
C LEU A 679 93.47 35.45 8.73
N LEU A 680 94.22 35.28 9.81
CA LEU A 680 94.16 36.16 10.98
C LEU A 680 94.68 37.58 10.66
N ASP A 681 95.69 37.72 9.82
CA ASP A 681 96.20 39.02 9.34
C ASP A 681 95.16 39.75 8.49
N ALA A 682 94.45 39.01 7.63
CA ALA A 682 93.33 39.57 6.89
C ALA A 682 92.15 39.94 7.82
N TRP A 683 91.89 39.13 8.84
CA TRP A 683 90.86 39.40 9.84
C TRP A 683 91.18 40.63 10.69
N ALA A 684 92.47 40.91 10.96
CA ALA A 684 92.90 42.08 11.71
C ALA A 684 92.54 43.42 11.04
N GLU A 685 92.19 43.43 9.76
CA GLU A 685 91.69 44.61 9.04
C GLU A 685 90.15 44.77 9.13
N VAL A 686 89.44 43.84 9.78
CA VAL A 686 87.98 43.90 9.91
C VAL A 686 87.58 44.81 11.07
N ASP A 687 86.96 45.94 10.72
CA ASP A 687 86.47 46.94 11.68
C ASP A 687 85.06 46.64 12.22
N TYR A 688 84.81 47.14 13.45
CA TYR A 688 83.52 47.13 14.11
C TYR A 688 82.83 48.50 14.06
N PHE A 689 81.54 48.52 13.72
CA PHE A 689 80.75 49.73 13.53
C PHE A 689 79.50 49.77 14.38
N THR A 690 79.04 50.99 14.66
CA THR A 690 77.65 51.24 15.02
C THR A 690 76.86 51.61 13.78
N PHE A 691 75.61 51.15 13.67
CA PHE A 691 74.74 51.45 12.53
C PHE A 691 73.27 51.44 12.91
N LYS A 692 72.42 52.02 12.06
CA LYS A 692 70.95 51.91 12.14
C LYS A 692 70.43 51.32 10.83
N PHE A 693 69.43 50.45 10.90
CA PHE A 693 68.76 49.96 9.70
C PHE A 693 67.95 51.09 9.05
N LYS A 694 68.09 51.28 7.74
CA LYS A 694 67.38 52.34 6.99
C LYS A 694 65.87 52.24 7.17
N ASP A 695 65.30 51.03 7.10
CA ASP A 695 63.86 50.80 7.28
C ASP A 695 63.39 51.16 8.69
N SER A 696 64.22 50.88 9.70
CA SER A 696 63.91 51.28 11.09
C SER A 696 63.97 52.79 11.26
N VAL A 697 64.90 53.49 10.60
CA VAL A 697 64.97 54.96 10.62
C VAL A 697 63.77 55.56 9.88
N ALA A 698 63.37 55.00 8.74
CA ALA A 698 62.19 55.44 8.01
C ALA A 698 60.90 55.27 8.84
N ALA A 699 60.75 54.12 9.52
CA ALA A 699 59.55 53.82 10.31
C ALA A 699 59.51 54.51 11.68
N LYS A 700 60.66 54.70 12.34
CA LYS A 700 60.74 55.14 13.75
C LYS A 700 61.45 56.46 13.96
N GLY A 701 62.01 57.07 12.91
CA GLY A 701 62.77 58.31 13.00
C GLY A 701 63.92 58.22 14.00
N THR A 702 64.00 59.20 14.91
CA THR A 702 65.04 59.25 15.95
C THR A 702 64.97 58.11 16.96
N ALA A 703 63.81 57.43 17.11
CA ALA A 703 63.62 56.29 17.99
C ALA A 703 64.21 54.97 17.44
N ALA A 704 64.74 54.96 16.22
CA ALA A 704 65.46 53.81 15.69
C ALA A 704 66.71 53.50 16.54
N ARG A 705 66.84 52.24 16.95
CA ARG A 705 67.95 51.78 17.80
C ARG A 705 69.26 51.75 17.01
N THR A 706 70.35 52.06 17.71
CA THR A 706 71.71 51.84 17.21
C THR A 706 72.10 50.38 17.47
N HIS A 707 72.58 49.71 16.43
CA HIS A 707 73.08 48.34 16.44
C HIS A 707 74.60 48.34 16.32
N PHE A 708 75.23 47.24 16.74
CA PHE A 708 76.68 47.03 16.65
C PHE A 708 76.95 45.87 15.72
N GLY A 709 78.04 45.93 14.96
CA GLY A 709 78.46 44.81 14.14
C GLY A 709 79.41 45.19 13.01
N MET A 710 79.44 44.36 11.99
CA MET A 710 80.33 44.46 10.83
C MET A 710 79.54 44.71 9.55
N MET A 711 80.23 45.20 8.52
CA MET A 711 79.67 45.35 7.18
C MET A 711 80.21 44.22 6.30
N ALA A 712 79.32 43.35 5.81
CA ALA A 712 79.71 42.16 5.04
C ALA A 712 80.63 42.48 3.85
N GLN A 713 80.38 43.59 3.15
CA GLN A 713 81.24 44.05 2.05
C GLN A 713 82.64 44.48 2.51
N ARG A 714 82.78 45.03 3.73
CA ARG A 714 84.11 45.39 4.26
C ARG A 714 84.90 44.15 4.68
N VAL A 715 84.22 43.13 5.22
CA VAL A 715 84.84 41.82 5.49
C VAL A 715 85.33 41.19 4.18
N ARG A 716 84.52 41.24 3.11
CA ARG A 716 84.93 40.81 1.76
C ARG A 716 86.20 41.52 1.29
N ASP A 717 86.23 42.86 1.42
CA ASP A 717 87.34 43.68 0.93
C ASP A 717 88.63 43.44 1.72
N ALA A 718 88.53 43.23 3.04
CA ALA A 718 89.65 42.86 3.90
C ALA A 718 90.29 41.54 3.46
N PHE A 719 89.48 40.48 3.27
CA PHE A 719 90.01 39.20 2.75
C PHE A 719 90.62 39.35 1.35
N ALA A 720 89.95 40.06 0.44
CA ALA A 720 90.42 40.23 -0.93
C ALA A 720 91.78 40.95 -1.01
N LYS A 721 92.05 41.90 -0.10
CA LYS A 721 93.33 42.62 -0.03
C LYS A 721 94.51 41.70 0.31
N HIS A 722 94.25 40.64 1.06
CA HIS A 722 95.23 39.61 1.41
C HIS A 722 95.22 38.43 0.42
N GLY A 723 94.53 38.56 -0.72
CA GLY A 723 94.43 37.51 -1.73
C GLY A 723 93.53 36.34 -1.32
N ILE A 724 92.70 36.50 -0.30
CA ILE A 724 91.82 35.47 0.26
C ILE A 724 90.41 35.65 -0.30
N ASP A 725 89.84 34.58 -0.85
CA ASP A 725 88.41 34.55 -1.21
C ASP A 725 87.55 34.24 0.02
N GLY A 726 86.98 35.29 0.61
CA GLY A 726 86.14 35.20 1.79
C GLY A 726 84.91 34.28 1.65
N ARG A 727 84.43 34.02 0.43
CA ARG A 727 83.27 33.14 0.19
C ARG A 727 83.58 31.66 0.40
N LYS A 728 84.87 31.29 0.43
CA LYS A 728 85.31 29.94 0.78
C LYS A 728 85.14 29.63 2.27
N TYR A 729 84.97 30.66 3.09
CA TYR A 729 84.77 30.53 4.53
C TYR A 729 83.32 30.86 4.88
N GLY A 730 82.70 30.03 5.72
CA GLY A 730 81.29 30.16 6.10
C GLY A 730 80.93 31.49 6.79
N VAL A 731 81.92 32.28 7.23
CA VAL A 731 81.74 33.57 7.88
C VAL A 731 81.06 34.62 6.97
N LEU A 732 81.26 34.54 5.65
CA LEU A 732 80.73 35.49 4.68
C LEU A 732 79.77 34.80 3.70
N CYS A 733 78.51 35.23 3.67
CA CYS A 733 77.46 34.65 2.83
C CYS A 733 76.99 35.63 1.75
N TYR A 734 76.61 35.11 0.59
CA TYR A 734 76.02 35.86 -0.51
C TYR A 734 74.91 35.06 -1.16
N ASP A 735 73.71 35.63 -1.22
CA ASP A 735 72.51 35.00 -1.76
C ASP A 735 71.80 35.96 -2.73
N GLU A 736 71.32 35.42 -3.85
CA GLU A 736 70.51 36.14 -4.85
C GLU A 736 69.16 35.43 -5.03
N TRP A 737 68.10 36.20 -5.29
CA TRP A 737 66.77 35.66 -5.57
C TRP A 737 66.10 36.42 -6.73
N PRO A 738 65.28 35.73 -7.54
CA PRO A 738 64.59 36.33 -8.68
C PRO A 738 63.43 37.22 -8.23
N GLU A 739 62.91 38.01 -9.18
CA GLU A 739 61.66 38.76 -8.98
C GLU A 739 60.45 37.81 -9.08
N GLU A 740 59.50 37.97 -8.16
CA GLU A 740 58.24 37.26 -8.15
C GLU A 740 57.06 38.24 -8.30
N PRO A 741 56.15 38.04 -9.26
CA PRO A 741 55.01 38.92 -9.46
C PRO A 741 53.98 38.79 -8.34
N GLU A 742 53.15 39.83 -8.21
CA GLU A 742 51.96 39.82 -7.36
C GLU A 742 51.00 38.71 -7.79
N VAL A 743 50.43 38.00 -6.83
CA VAL A 743 49.39 37.00 -7.06
C VAL A 743 48.07 37.57 -6.56
N VAL A 744 47.07 37.59 -7.44
CA VAL A 744 45.69 37.98 -7.15
C VAL A 744 44.75 36.78 -7.24
N ASP A 745 43.67 36.80 -6.46
CA ASP A 745 42.58 35.86 -6.64
C ASP A 745 41.71 36.19 -7.87
N LYS A 746 40.71 35.36 -8.13
CA LYS A 746 39.78 35.51 -9.27
C LYS A 746 38.91 36.79 -9.16
N GLU A 747 38.83 37.39 -7.97
CA GLU A 747 38.17 38.66 -7.68
C GLU A 747 39.13 39.87 -7.78
N GLY A 748 40.40 39.65 -8.12
CA GLY A 748 41.41 40.70 -8.28
C GLY A 748 42.00 41.22 -6.96
N LYS A 749 41.77 40.53 -5.84
CA LYS A 749 42.36 40.88 -4.55
C LYS A 749 43.74 40.23 -4.41
N VAL A 750 44.71 41.03 -3.98
CA VAL A 750 46.08 40.58 -3.73
C VAL A 750 46.11 39.53 -2.63
N ILE A 751 46.50 38.31 -2.98
CA ILE A 751 46.71 37.20 -2.05
C ILE A 751 48.20 37.02 -1.71
N ARG A 752 49.11 37.47 -2.56
CA ARG A 752 50.55 37.57 -2.27
C ARG A 752 51.12 38.78 -2.97
N THR A 753 51.77 39.67 -2.22
CA THR A 753 52.43 40.85 -2.76
C THR A 753 53.65 40.48 -3.60
N ALA A 754 53.97 41.29 -4.61
CA ALA A 754 55.16 41.09 -5.43
C ALA A 754 56.46 41.12 -4.61
N VAL A 755 57.40 40.23 -4.90
CA VAL A 755 58.74 40.22 -4.32
C VAL A 755 59.73 40.72 -5.35
N LYS A 756 60.41 41.83 -5.05
CA LYS A 756 61.44 42.37 -5.94
C LYS A 756 62.70 41.48 -5.93
N GLY A 757 63.21 41.15 -7.11
CA GLY A 757 64.48 40.44 -7.26
C GLY A 757 65.65 41.22 -6.65
N GLY A 758 66.61 40.52 -6.06
CA GLY A 758 67.69 41.16 -5.34
C GLY A 758 68.79 40.21 -4.87
N ALA A 759 69.81 40.81 -4.25
CA ALA A 759 70.94 40.11 -3.69
C ALA A 759 71.28 40.67 -2.30
N ARG A 760 71.77 39.83 -1.39
CA ARG A 760 72.21 40.25 -0.06
C ARG A 760 73.53 39.59 0.32
N TRP A 761 74.34 40.36 1.02
CA TRP A 761 75.50 39.87 1.74
C TRP A 761 75.17 39.72 3.22
N GLY A 762 75.61 38.61 3.81
CA GLY A 762 75.45 38.29 5.24
C GLY A 762 76.77 37.95 5.90
N VAL A 763 76.84 38.12 7.23
CA VAL A 763 77.95 37.65 8.06
C VAL A 763 77.40 36.67 9.09
N ARG A 764 78.03 35.50 9.22
CA ARG A 764 77.76 34.58 10.34
C ARG A 764 78.53 35.05 11.56
N TYR A 765 77.87 35.81 12.43
CA TYR A 765 78.49 36.47 13.57
C TYR A 765 79.20 35.50 14.53
N ASP A 766 78.69 34.27 14.74
CA ASP A 766 79.35 33.29 15.60
C ASP A 766 80.73 32.89 15.07
N GLN A 767 80.88 32.70 13.75
CA GLN A 767 82.17 32.40 13.13
C GLN A 767 83.10 33.62 13.15
N ALA A 768 82.56 34.82 12.94
CA ALA A 768 83.32 36.06 13.04
C ALA A 768 83.91 36.24 14.45
N MET A 769 83.14 35.94 15.49
CA MET A 769 83.62 36.01 16.88
C MET A 769 84.69 34.96 17.18
N ILE A 770 84.64 33.77 16.56
CA ILE A 770 85.71 32.76 16.71
C ILE A 770 87.00 33.25 16.07
N LEU A 771 86.95 33.83 14.86
CA LEU A 771 88.12 34.42 14.19
C LEU A 771 88.70 35.56 15.02
N GLU A 772 87.85 36.43 15.56
CA GLU A 772 88.28 37.51 16.44
C GLU A 772 88.96 36.97 17.71
N ALA A 773 88.36 35.98 18.37
CA ALA A 773 88.94 35.38 19.56
C ALA A 773 90.29 34.71 19.27
N ALA A 774 90.44 34.09 18.09
CA ALA A 774 91.70 33.51 17.65
C ALA A 774 92.77 34.59 17.40
N LEU A 775 92.41 35.69 16.73
CA LEU A 775 93.29 36.84 16.53
C LEU A 775 93.72 37.43 17.88
N LEU A 776 92.77 37.73 18.77
CA LEU A 776 93.06 38.27 20.10
C LEU A 776 93.96 37.33 20.91
N ARG A 777 93.77 36.02 20.80
CA ARG A 777 94.62 35.02 21.47
C ARG A 777 96.04 35.03 20.89
N ARG A 778 96.19 35.15 19.57
CA ARG A 778 97.49 35.28 18.89
C ARG A 778 98.22 36.55 19.35
N GLU A 779 97.55 37.70 19.30
CA GLU A 779 98.12 38.98 19.72
C GLU A 779 98.50 38.99 21.21
N LEU A 780 97.64 38.44 22.07
CA LEU A 780 97.93 38.29 23.51
C LEU A 780 99.16 37.41 23.76
N ASN A 781 99.31 36.31 23.02
CA ASN A 781 100.48 35.45 23.12
C ASN A 781 101.75 36.17 22.64
N SER A 782 101.66 36.94 21.55
CA SER A 782 102.75 37.78 21.05
C SER A 782 103.17 38.84 22.08
N LEU A 783 102.21 39.46 22.77
CA LEU A 783 102.47 40.42 23.84
C LEU A 783 103.08 39.77 25.08
N LYS A 784 102.70 38.53 25.44
CA LYS A 784 103.29 37.80 26.56
C LYS A 784 104.70 37.27 26.27
N ALA A 785 105.03 37.08 25.00
CA ALA A 785 106.34 36.64 24.55
C ALA A 785 107.37 37.79 24.44
N LYS A 786 106.88 39.04 24.43
CA LYS A 786 107.67 40.26 24.57
C LYS A 786 107.83 40.62 26.04
#